data_AF-A0A1Y1VHQ0-F1
#
_entry.id   AF-A0A1Y1VHQ0-F1
#
_cell.length_a   1.000
_cell.length_b   1.000
_cell.length_c   1.000
_cell.angle_alpha   90.00
_cell.angle_beta   90.00
_cell.angle_gamma   90.00
#
_symmetry.space_group_name_H-M   'P 1'
#
loop_
_entity.id
_entity.type
_entity.pdbx_description
1 polymer ?
#
loop_
_entity_poly.entity_id
_entity_poly.type
_entity_poly.pdbx_seq_one_letter_code
_entity_poly.pdbx_strand_id
1 'polypeptide(L)'
;MIENSIKSQFIIDKTITDKTMIKETFLSTTQDAFNEALKGNKSKLFSIIDEISSLENSDEDSKEQLIIWMETFSKIVSNFTQEFQDLVGIILDINWVTRSSDFAIVYSQFLENLVSAHAFYMFPVAERLINLLCWKKPFENDRAKLVSDPSVTPKMACDRVHTVLKRIISLIPSGPSFLITPIAEAFPDKFQDIKYQLWYLKNILKMIDYIKVLKEPILSLIVEKIIKIDVEIQVEIEDMDDQDITDLQNLVFKMEKNDIDETDLENKASEENNSQNIFEIDDLDNNDDGFLFDELTEEDSNVKGMVEKLDGMLNILFEYISKLSNDERDEMFEILMEIFQKTILPTHNSRYTQFLIFYLCSYSPVYVNNFVCLLAQKVITASVPSVIQVASSAYISSFVARAKYMEVGPVKTILQLLTKFALNYVEMNEHRVGSVLNPKQYLVFYSIVEAIILIFLYRWRSLMENDGNGITYGQLPPELKGLDRIIQSRFNPLVVCNRGLVEEFAKLTHSLEIMYCYSIFENKNYSFIKKAKGKSNKKPKIKMHDIKGSDEEEDEEEFEDDEDEENDDYDDDEDDDDDDEEEESDEDDEDENELPETLLPFEPYLLKNSCHFIEPIYQNWTPITSEEDDSDVESDVTDNILAMSISPMAPPAFNWINNYPA
;
A
#
# COMPACT_ATOMS: atom_id res chain seq x y z
N MET A 1 22.73 52.25 22.92
CA MET A 1 22.10 53.58 23.16
C MET A 1 20.73 53.72 22.50
N ILE A 2 20.43 53.00 21.41
CA ILE A 2 19.07 52.98 20.83
C ILE A 2 18.16 52.05 21.65
N GLU A 3 18.67 50.94 22.20
CA GLU A 3 17.88 49.92 22.93
C GLU A 3 17.06 50.48 24.11
N ASN A 4 17.59 51.49 24.81
CA ASN A 4 16.92 52.08 25.97
C ASN A 4 15.76 53.02 25.58
N SER A 5 15.66 53.47 24.32
CA SER A 5 14.57 54.38 23.91
C SER A 5 13.23 53.67 23.69
N ILE A 6 13.22 52.35 23.54
CA ILE A 6 12.00 51.55 23.37
C ILE A 6 11.51 51.03 24.73
N LYS A 7 12.42 50.48 25.54
CA LYS A 7 12.09 49.89 26.85
C LYS A 7 11.60 50.89 27.91
N SER A 8 11.89 52.19 27.77
CA SER A 8 11.50 53.21 28.76
C SER A 8 10.08 53.80 28.56
N GLN A 9 9.33 53.37 27.55
CA GLN A 9 8.02 53.97 27.20
C GLN A 9 6.79 53.14 27.63
N PHE A 10 6.98 51.96 28.23
CA PHE A 10 5.92 50.96 28.49
C PHE A 10 5.52 50.81 29.97
N ILE A 11 5.37 51.92 30.70
CA ILE A 11 4.69 51.93 32.02
C ILE A 11 3.71 53.11 32.06
N ILE A 12 2.44 52.85 31.76
CA ILE A 12 1.23 53.67 32.05
C ILE A 12 -0.01 52.80 31.76
N ASP A 13 -1.07 52.98 32.55
CA ASP A 13 -2.34 52.27 32.38
C ASP A 13 -2.96 52.52 30.99
N LYS A 14 -3.13 51.46 30.19
CA LYS A 14 -3.53 51.55 28.77
C LYS A 14 -4.96 52.10 28.61
N THR A 15 -5.11 53.36 28.20
CA THR A 15 -6.38 53.85 27.63
C THR A 15 -6.49 53.45 26.16
N ILE A 16 -7.69 53.56 25.58
CA ILE A 16 -7.93 53.22 24.17
C ILE A 16 -7.03 54.08 23.23
N THR A 17 -6.79 55.33 23.62
CA THR A 17 -5.95 56.31 22.89
C THR A 17 -4.49 55.85 22.77
N ASP A 18 -3.96 55.23 23.82
CA ASP A 18 -2.55 54.81 23.88
C ASP A 18 -2.31 53.61 22.95
N LYS A 19 -3.25 52.65 22.93
CA LYS A 19 -3.21 51.52 21.98
C LYS A 19 -3.25 51.96 20.52
N THR A 20 -3.88 53.10 20.19
CA THR A 20 -3.82 53.67 18.83
C THR A 20 -2.45 54.29 18.51
N MET A 21 -1.88 55.12 19.39
CA MET A 21 -0.56 55.74 19.14
C MET A 21 0.57 54.70 19.02
N ILE A 22 0.52 53.61 19.81
CA ILE A 22 1.49 52.52 19.69
C ILE A 22 1.43 51.89 18.29
N LYS A 23 0.23 51.59 17.78
CA LYS A 23 0.04 51.00 16.44
C LYS A 23 0.50 51.91 15.31
N GLU A 24 0.31 53.23 15.43
CA GLU A 24 0.85 54.20 14.45
C GLU A 24 2.39 54.28 14.49
N THR A 25 2.98 54.20 15.69
CA THR A 25 4.44 54.23 15.89
C THR A 25 5.12 53.00 15.29
N PHE A 26 4.56 51.80 15.51
CA PHE A 26 5.02 50.57 14.88
C PHE A 26 4.92 50.66 13.34
N LEU A 27 3.80 51.16 12.81
CA LEU A 27 3.59 51.32 11.37
C LEU A 27 4.63 52.24 10.71
N SER A 28 4.89 53.43 11.28
CA SER A 28 5.90 54.35 10.75
C SER A 28 7.30 53.73 10.82
N THR A 29 7.67 53.15 11.96
CA THR A 29 9.00 52.56 12.17
C THR A 29 9.27 51.41 11.20
N THR A 30 8.26 50.57 10.94
CA THR A 30 8.36 49.46 9.99
C THR A 30 8.47 49.97 8.55
N GLN A 31 7.65 50.96 8.16
CA GLN A 31 7.75 51.58 6.83
C GLN A 31 9.14 52.22 6.61
N ASP A 32 9.70 52.90 7.60
CA ASP A 32 11.05 53.45 7.55
C ASP A 32 12.13 52.36 7.44
N ALA A 33 11.96 51.22 8.10
CA ALA A 33 12.88 50.08 7.98
C ALA A 33 12.89 49.48 6.55
N PHE A 34 11.72 49.28 5.93
CA PHE A 34 11.65 48.87 4.52
C PHE A 34 12.24 49.94 3.59
N ASN A 35 11.95 51.22 3.83
CA ASN A 35 12.47 52.35 3.05
C ASN A 35 14.00 52.55 3.20
N GLU A 36 14.64 52.03 4.25
CA GLU A 36 16.10 51.99 4.39
C GLU A 36 16.70 50.69 3.81
N ALA A 37 16.01 49.56 3.92
CA ALA A 37 16.42 48.31 3.30
C ALA A 37 16.49 48.41 1.77
N LEU A 38 15.51 49.07 1.14
CA LEU A 38 15.53 49.42 -0.30
C LEU A 38 16.67 50.38 -0.71
N LYS A 39 17.31 51.04 0.27
CA LYS A 39 18.51 51.87 0.07
C LYS A 39 19.80 51.11 0.41
N GLY A 40 19.71 49.80 0.63
CA GLY A 40 20.82 48.91 0.99
C GLY A 40 21.07 48.75 2.50
N ASN A 41 20.40 49.49 3.38
CA ASN A 41 20.57 49.37 4.83
C ASN A 41 19.54 48.43 5.46
N LYS A 42 19.80 47.11 5.42
CA LYS A 42 18.92 46.10 6.05
C LYS A 42 18.99 46.08 7.60
N SER A 43 19.85 46.86 8.26
CA SER A 43 20.10 46.76 9.71
C SER A 43 18.85 46.95 10.59
N LYS A 44 17.99 47.93 10.28
CA LYS A 44 16.72 48.13 11.01
C LYS A 44 15.75 46.96 10.82
N LEU A 45 15.75 46.36 9.64
CA LEU A 45 14.88 45.24 9.30
C LEU A 45 15.30 43.96 10.04
N PHE A 46 16.61 43.70 10.11
CA PHE A 46 17.14 42.61 10.95
C PHE A 46 16.82 42.81 12.43
N SER A 47 16.95 44.03 12.96
CA SER A 47 16.55 44.31 14.36
C SER A 47 15.06 44.02 14.66
N ILE A 48 14.17 44.10 13.67
CA ILE A 48 12.75 43.72 13.80
C ILE A 48 12.58 42.20 13.74
N ILE A 49 13.35 41.50 12.90
CA ILE A 49 13.39 40.03 12.84
C ILE A 49 13.90 39.46 14.17
N ASP A 50 14.99 40.02 14.70
CA ASP A 50 15.58 39.62 15.98
C ASP A 50 14.60 39.86 17.14
N GLU A 51 13.89 40.99 17.13
CA GLU A 51 12.84 41.28 18.12
C GLU A 51 11.70 40.25 18.04
N ILE A 52 11.13 39.99 16.86
CA ILE A 52 10.06 38.99 16.67
C ILE A 52 10.52 37.59 17.08
N SER A 53 11.72 37.18 16.68
CA SER A 53 12.31 35.88 17.03
C SER A 53 12.55 35.75 18.54
N SER A 54 12.88 36.84 19.23
CA SER A 54 12.98 36.86 20.69
C SER A 54 11.61 36.78 21.37
N LEU A 55 10.60 37.47 20.83
CA LEU A 55 9.21 37.48 21.32
C LEU A 55 8.50 36.13 21.12
N GLU A 56 9.03 35.23 20.29
CA GLU A 56 8.55 33.84 20.26
C GLU A 56 8.84 33.08 21.56
N ASN A 57 9.84 33.47 22.35
CA ASN A 57 10.37 32.70 23.49
C ASN A 57 10.05 33.34 24.86
N SER A 58 8.94 34.09 24.97
CA SER A 58 8.74 35.07 26.05
C SER A 58 7.27 35.18 26.54
N ASP A 59 7.09 35.75 27.74
CA ASP A 59 5.86 35.79 28.57
C ASP A 59 4.67 36.56 27.95
N GLU A 60 3.56 36.67 28.69
CA GLU A 60 2.26 37.20 28.23
C GLU A 60 2.29 38.55 27.50
N ASP A 61 3.10 39.51 27.93
CA ASP A 61 3.23 40.82 27.25
C ASP A 61 3.69 40.68 25.79
N SER A 62 4.48 39.64 25.50
CA SER A 62 4.95 39.30 24.15
C SER A 62 3.79 38.93 23.22
N LYS A 63 2.69 38.37 23.77
CA LYS A 63 1.49 37.99 23.01
C LYS A 63 0.79 39.22 22.42
N GLU A 64 0.64 40.32 23.19
CA GLU A 64 0.10 41.58 22.65
C GLU A 64 1.04 42.20 21.60
N GLN A 65 2.36 42.15 21.81
CA GLN A 65 3.32 42.76 20.88
C GLN A 65 3.37 42.02 19.53
N LEU A 66 3.32 40.69 19.52
CA LEU A 66 3.26 39.88 18.29
C LEU A 66 1.96 40.11 17.49
N ILE A 67 0.83 40.33 18.16
CA ILE A 67 -0.41 40.76 17.51
C ILE A 67 -0.22 42.12 16.82
N ILE A 68 0.43 43.09 17.48
CA ILE A 68 0.71 44.41 16.89
C ILE A 68 1.66 44.31 15.69
N TRP A 69 2.67 43.42 15.73
CA TRP A 69 3.54 43.14 14.58
C TRP A 69 2.75 42.59 13.39
N MET A 70 1.93 41.56 13.57
CA MET A 70 1.14 40.97 12.48
C MET A 70 0.06 41.91 11.93
N GLU A 71 -0.58 42.72 12.78
CA GLU A 71 -1.44 43.83 12.35
C GLU A 71 -0.68 44.88 11.52
N THR A 72 0.59 45.12 11.82
CA THR A 72 1.41 46.12 11.13
C THR A 72 1.86 45.60 9.77
N PHE A 73 2.36 44.37 9.70
CA PHE A 73 2.70 43.70 8.45
C PHE A 73 1.50 43.58 7.51
N SER A 74 0.31 43.24 8.05
CA SER A 74 -0.96 43.18 7.32
C SER A 74 -1.34 44.49 6.60
N LYS A 75 -0.85 45.65 7.08
CA LYS A 75 -1.09 46.99 6.51
C LYS A 75 -0.03 47.41 5.49
N ILE A 76 1.10 46.69 5.39
CA ILE A 76 2.23 47.02 4.50
C ILE A 76 2.61 45.86 3.58
N VAL A 77 1.71 44.90 3.34
CA VAL A 77 1.94 43.72 2.47
C VAL A 77 2.50 44.08 1.09
N SER A 78 2.16 45.26 0.55
CA SER A 78 2.73 45.82 -0.68
C SER A 78 4.27 45.90 -0.69
N ASN A 79 4.89 46.09 0.47
CA ASN A 79 6.32 46.34 0.61
C ASN A 79 7.16 45.06 0.65
N PHE A 80 6.54 43.90 0.88
CA PHE A 80 7.19 42.59 0.81
C PHE A 80 7.35 42.18 -0.66
N THR A 81 8.14 42.92 -1.42
CA THR A 81 8.55 42.54 -2.77
C THR A 81 9.53 41.36 -2.72
N GLN A 82 9.85 40.77 -3.88
CA GLN A 82 10.72 39.59 -3.98
C GLN A 82 12.09 39.76 -3.30
N GLU A 83 12.61 40.98 -3.16
CA GLU A 83 13.84 41.34 -2.42
C GLU A 83 13.81 40.99 -0.92
N PHE A 84 12.62 40.67 -0.39
CA PHE A 84 12.33 40.33 1.00
C PHE A 84 11.82 38.89 1.17
N GLN A 85 12.05 37.99 0.21
CA GLN A 85 11.65 36.58 0.33
C GLN A 85 12.19 35.91 1.61
N ASP A 86 13.44 36.16 2.00
CA ASP A 86 14.03 35.59 3.23
C ASP A 86 13.28 36.03 4.51
N LEU A 87 12.92 37.33 4.58
CA LEU A 87 12.12 37.89 5.68
C LEU A 87 10.73 37.25 5.74
N VAL A 88 10.09 37.08 4.58
CA VAL A 88 8.78 36.41 4.53
C VAL A 88 8.91 34.95 4.99
N GLY A 89 9.95 34.22 4.56
CA GLY A 89 10.22 32.86 5.05
C GLY A 89 10.25 32.77 6.57
N ILE A 90 11.02 33.65 7.23
CA ILE A 90 11.09 33.70 8.70
C ILE A 90 9.73 34.02 9.34
N ILE A 91 8.92 34.91 8.73
CA ILE A 91 7.55 35.19 9.22
C ILE A 91 6.63 33.98 9.02
N LEU A 92 6.79 33.22 7.93
CA LEU A 92 6.00 32.01 7.63
C LEU A 92 6.35 30.80 8.51
N ASP A 93 7.55 30.78 9.11
CA ASP A 93 7.99 29.74 10.04
C ASP A 93 7.47 29.96 11.48
N ILE A 94 6.88 31.12 11.80
CA ILE A 94 6.27 31.42 13.11
C ILE A 94 5.13 30.45 13.41
N ASN A 95 5.23 29.70 14.52
CA ASN A 95 4.11 28.88 14.97
C ASN A 95 2.95 29.76 15.44
N TRP A 96 1.89 29.83 14.63
CA TRP A 96 0.64 30.52 14.93
C TRP A 96 -0.51 29.57 15.30
N VAL A 97 -0.40 28.28 14.93
CA VAL A 97 -1.54 27.33 14.97
C VAL A 97 -1.89 26.84 16.36
N THR A 98 -0.92 26.76 17.28
CA THR A 98 -1.14 26.36 18.68
C THR A 98 -1.29 27.53 19.65
N ARG A 99 -1.14 28.79 19.20
CA ARG A 99 -1.28 29.99 20.06
C ARG A 99 -2.74 30.41 20.26
N SER A 100 -2.98 31.49 21.01
CA SER A 100 -4.32 32.00 21.27
C SER A 100 -5.08 32.37 19.99
N SER A 101 -6.42 32.27 20.05
CA SER A 101 -7.30 32.48 18.87
C SER A 101 -7.16 33.88 18.26
N ASP A 102 -6.92 34.92 19.07
CA ASP A 102 -6.72 36.29 18.56
C ASP A 102 -5.47 36.40 17.69
N PHE A 103 -4.34 35.78 18.10
CA PHE A 103 -3.14 35.75 17.28
C PHE A 103 -3.35 34.94 16.00
N ALA A 104 -4.01 33.78 16.10
CA ALA A 104 -4.31 32.95 14.94
C ALA A 104 -5.19 33.69 13.90
N ILE A 105 -6.17 34.49 14.34
CA ILE A 105 -7.01 35.32 13.46
C ILE A 105 -6.18 36.41 12.75
N VAL A 106 -5.35 37.15 13.48
CA VAL A 106 -4.55 38.25 12.89
C VAL A 106 -3.47 37.70 11.96
N TYR A 107 -2.85 36.57 12.31
CA TYR A 107 -1.89 35.88 11.44
C TYR A 107 -2.54 35.32 10.18
N SER A 108 -3.75 34.74 10.27
CA SER A 108 -4.55 34.33 9.11
C SER A 108 -4.79 35.50 8.15
N GLN A 109 -5.17 36.67 8.68
CA GLN A 109 -5.39 37.87 7.88
C GLN A 109 -4.10 38.39 7.22
N PHE A 110 -2.94 38.25 7.87
CA PHE A 110 -1.65 38.55 7.26
C PHE A 110 -1.39 37.66 6.04
N LEU A 111 -1.59 36.33 6.16
CA LEU A 111 -1.40 35.40 5.05
C LEU A 111 -2.33 35.70 3.87
N GLU A 112 -3.62 35.93 4.15
CA GLU A 112 -4.62 36.30 3.14
C GLU A 112 -4.26 37.61 2.42
N ASN A 113 -3.81 38.63 3.16
CA ASN A 113 -3.36 39.91 2.59
C ASN A 113 -2.07 39.75 1.76
N LEU A 114 -1.12 38.93 2.23
CA LEU A 114 0.16 38.70 1.57
C LEU A 114 -0.03 38.05 0.20
N VAL A 115 -0.78 36.94 0.12
CA VAL A 115 -1.03 36.27 -1.17
C VAL A 115 -1.88 37.12 -2.12
N SER A 116 -2.79 37.94 -1.58
CA SER A 116 -3.61 38.86 -2.38
C SER A 116 -2.80 40.01 -2.98
N ALA A 117 -1.77 40.49 -2.28
CA ALA A 117 -0.86 41.52 -2.78
C ALA A 117 0.19 40.95 -3.74
N HIS A 118 0.70 39.75 -3.43
CA HIS A 118 1.87 39.15 -4.07
C HIS A 118 1.65 37.64 -4.30
N ALA A 119 0.97 37.31 -5.40
CA ALA A 119 0.58 35.93 -5.72
C ALA A 119 1.76 34.93 -5.84
N PHE A 120 3.01 35.39 -5.95
CA PHE A 120 4.20 34.54 -5.97
C PHE A 120 4.57 33.94 -4.60
N TYR A 121 4.08 34.49 -3.48
CA TYR A 121 4.23 33.85 -2.15
C TYR A 121 3.24 32.72 -1.89
N MET A 122 2.23 32.56 -2.74
CA MET A 122 1.14 31.62 -2.46
C MET A 122 1.62 30.16 -2.49
N PHE A 123 2.66 29.80 -3.27
CA PHE A 123 3.33 28.49 -3.13
C PHE A 123 4.01 28.34 -1.76
N PRO A 124 4.99 29.19 -1.34
CA PRO A 124 5.59 29.11 0.00
C PRO A 124 4.58 29.11 1.17
N VAL A 125 3.51 29.90 1.07
CA VAL A 125 2.45 29.93 2.09
C VAL A 125 1.69 28.61 2.12
N ALA A 126 1.29 28.07 0.97
CA ALA A 126 0.57 26.80 0.91
C ALA A 126 1.44 25.61 1.32
N GLU A 127 2.72 25.60 0.91
CA GLU A 127 3.75 24.63 1.35
C GLU A 127 3.84 24.62 2.88
N ARG A 128 3.96 25.80 3.53
CA ARG A 128 4.01 25.89 5.00
C ARG A 128 2.70 25.46 5.67
N LEU A 129 1.55 25.78 5.09
CA LEU A 129 0.24 25.32 5.60
C LEU A 129 0.09 23.80 5.50
N ILE A 130 0.45 23.19 4.37
CA ILE A 130 0.42 21.73 4.20
C ILE A 130 1.34 21.04 5.23
N ASN A 131 2.54 21.59 5.44
CA ASN A 131 3.49 21.10 6.44
C ASN A 131 2.99 21.22 7.89
N LEU A 132 2.01 22.09 8.19
CA LEU A 132 1.35 22.19 9.50
C LEU A 132 0.18 21.18 9.67
N LEU A 133 -0.15 20.40 8.64
CA LEU A 133 -1.04 19.23 8.76
C LEU A 133 -0.28 17.95 9.17
N CYS A 134 1.06 17.97 9.16
CA CYS A 134 1.92 16.88 9.63
C CYS A 134 2.19 17.04 11.13
N TRP A 135 1.90 16.03 11.94
CA TRP A 135 1.97 16.09 13.42
C TRP A 135 3.31 16.59 14.00
N LYS A 136 4.45 16.17 13.41
CA LYS A 136 5.80 16.49 13.91
C LYS A 136 6.06 17.99 14.10
N LYS A 137 5.60 18.82 13.16
CA LYS A 137 6.00 20.24 13.07
C LYS A 137 5.35 21.14 14.13
N PRO A 138 4.02 21.11 14.35
CA PRO A 138 3.38 21.94 15.37
C PRO A 138 3.43 21.37 16.80
N PHE A 139 3.58 20.05 17.01
CA PHE A 139 3.39 19.44 18.34
C PHE A 139 4.66 18.86 18.99
N GLU A 140 5.60 18.33 18.21
CA GLU A 140 6.78 17.64 18.78
C GLU A 140 8.02 18.53 18.92
N ASN A 141 8.02 19.68 18.25
CA ASN A 141 9.03 20.73 18.46
C ASN A 141 8.91 21.31 19.89
N ASP A 142 9.92 21.15 20.74
CA ASP A 142 9.89 21.63 22.13
C ASP A 142 9.68 23.15 22.24
N ARG A 143 10.11 23.93 21.25
CA ARG A 143 9.81 25.37 21.20
C ARG A 143 8.32 25.66 21.00
N ALA A 144 7.60 24.79 20.28
CA ALA A 144 6.15 24.92 20.12
C ALA A 144 5.41 24.63 21.43
N LYS A 145 5.82 23.61 22.18
CA LYS A 145 5.21 23.23 23.47
C LYS A 145 5.24 24.38 24.49
N LEU A 146 6.35 25.11 24.58
CA LEU A 146 6.52 26.24 25.51
C LEU A 146 5.60 27.45 25.26
N VAL A 147 5.09 27.59 24.03
CA VAL A 147 4.39 28.81 23.56
C VAL A 147 2.94 28.51 23.15
N SER A 148 2.53 27.24 23.23
CA SER A 148 1.17 26.78 22.95
C SER A 148 0.18 27.25 24.02
N ASP A 149 -1.02 27.57 23.58
CA ASP A 149 -2.16 27.86 24.45
C ASP A 149 -2.77 26.51 24.89
N PRO A 150 -2.80 26.16 26.20
CA PRO A 150 -3.30 24.87 26.66
C PRO A 150 -4.78 24.58 26.35
N SER A 151 -5.53 25.57 25.87
CA SER A 151 -6.92 25.38 25.40
C SER A 151 -7.03 24.95 23.92
N VAL A 152 -5.92 24.87 23.18
CA VAL A 152 -5.92 24.57 21.74
C VAL A 152 -5.50 23.12 21.50
N THR A 153 -6.47 22.25 21.20
CA THR A 153 -6.21 20.85 20.85
C THR A 153 -5.53 20.71 19.47
N PRO A 154 -4.83 19.59 19.19
CA PRO A 154 -4.27 19.32 17.86
C PRO A 154 -5.29 19.43 16.72
N LYS A 155 -6.53 19.00 16.96
CA LYS A 155 -7.67 19.12 16.05
C LYS A 155 -8.00 20.59 15.72
N MET A 156 -8.06 21.45 16.73
CA MET A 156 -8.29 22.89 16.57
C MET A 156 -7.16 23.58 15.79
N ALA A 157 -5.91 23.15 15.98
CA ALA A 157 -4.77 23.66 15.21
C ALA A 157 -4.91 23.32 13.71
N CYS A 158 -5.23 22.06 13.35
CA CYS A 158 -5.47 21.69 11.96
C CYS A 158 -6.75 22.33 11.36
N ASP A 159 -7.82 22.52 12.14
CA ASP A 159 -9.01 23.26 11.69
C ASP A 159 -8.71 24.71 11.30
N ARG A 160 -7.80 25.38 12.03
CA ARG A 160 -7.29 26.71 11.67
C ARG A 160 -6.54 26.67 10.33
N VAL A 161 -5.63 25.69 10.13
CA VAL A 161 -4.88 25.52 8.87
C VAL A 161 -5.82 25.29 7.68
N HIS A 162 -6.77 24.35 7.79
CA HIS A 162 -7.77 24.10 6.74
C HIS A 162 -8.60 25.35 6.41
N THR A 163 -8.99 26.13 7.43
CA THR A 163 -9.74 27.38 7.25
C THR A 163 -8.95 28.40 6.43
N VAL A 164 -7.66 28.59 6.72
CA VAL A 164 -6.80 29.51 5.96
C VAL A 164 -6.56 28.99 4.54
N LEU A 165 -6.21 27.71 4.38
CA LEU A 165 -5.92 27.12 3.07
C LEU A 165 -7.13 27.22 2.13
N LYS A 166 -8.34 26.98 2.64
CA LYS A 166 -9.61 27.16 1.90
C LYS A 166 -9.83 28.61 1.45
N ARG A 167 -9.48 29.60 2.27
CA ARG A 167 -9.58 31.03 1.90
C ARG A 167 -8.55 31.40 0.83
N ILE A 168 -7.28 31.03 1.01
CA ILE A 168 -6.20 31.31 0.06
C ILE A 168 -6.51 30.75 -1.33
N ILE A 169 -7.06 29.54 -1.42
CA ILE A 169 -7.46 28.94 -2.70
C ILE A 169 -8.65 29.65 -3.33
N SER A 170 -9.59 30.18 -2.52
CA SER A 170 -10.68 31.02 -3.04
C SER A 170 -10.22 32.37 -3.58
N LEU A 171 -9.08 32.89 -3.09
CA LEU A 171 -8.44 34.12 -3.58
C LEU A 171 -7.64 33.88 -4.87
N ILE A 172 -7.01 32.72 -5.01
CA ILE A 172 -6.19 32.37 -6.19
C ILE A 172 -6.68 31.03 -6.78
N PRO A 173 -7.65 31.04 -7.73
CA PRO A 173 -8.24 29.83 -8.30
C PRO A 173 -7.30 28.96 -9.15
N SER A 174 -6.17 29.50 -9.59
CA SER A 174 -5.07 28.73 -10.20
C SER A 174 -4.17 28.03 -9.17
N GLY A 175 -4.48 28.17 -7.87
CA GLY A 175 -3.73 27.63 -6.75
C GLY A 175 -3.71 26.10 -6.62
N PRO A 176 -4.79 25.35 -6.89
CA PRO A 176 -4.79 23.91 -6.61
C PRO A 176 -3.72 23.09 -7.34
N SER A 177 -3.39 23.41 -8.59
CA SER A 177 -2.74 22.47 -9.53
C SER A 177 -1.30 22.07 -9.21
N PHE A 178 -0.56 22.86 -8.42
CA PHE A 178 0.80 22.51 -7.98
C PHE A 178 0.85 22.07 -6.51
N LEU A 179 -0.27 22.07 -5.77
CA LEU A 179 -0.28 21.65 -4.35
C LEU A 179 0.03 20.17 -4.17
N ILE A 180 -0.17 19.35 -5.21
CA ILE A 180 0.14 17.91 -5.16
C ILE A 180 1.61 17.63 -4.81
N THR A 181 2.55 18.48 -5.25
CA THR A 181 3.98 18.33 -4.94
C THR A 181 4.27 18.48 -3.45
N PRO A 182 3.97 19.63 -2.78
CA PRO A 182 4.15 19.73 -1.33
C PRO A 182 3.25 18.77 -0.52
N ILE A 183 2.10 18.33 -1.05
CA ILE A 183 1.29 17.27 -0.40
C ILE A 183 2.03 15.92 -0.42
N ALA A 184 2.71 15.57 -1.51
CA ALA A 184 3.50 14.34 -1.63
C ALA A 184 4.82 14.39 -0.83
N GLU A 185 5.50 15.54 -0.82
CA GLU A 185 6.73 15.78 -0.05
C GLU A 185 6.50 15.81 1.46
N ALA A 186 5.33 16.29 1.91
CA ALA A 186 4.95 16.33 3.32
C ALA A 186 4.27 15.03 3.81
N PHE A 187 4.05 14.04 2.93
CA PHE A 187 3.49 12.74 3.28
C PHE A 187 4.50 11.93 4.11
N PRO A 188 4.17 11.50 5.35
CA PRO A 188 5.11 10.81 6.22
C PRO A 188 5.79 9.59 5.58
N ASP A 189 7.06 9.40 5.92
CA ASP A 189 7.82 8.23 5.49
C ASP A 189 7.29 6.94 6.14
N LYS A 190 7.35 5.80 5.43
CA LYS A 190 6.70 4.54 5.82
C LYS A 190 7.20 3.97 7.15
N PHE A 191 8.47 4.20 7.49
CA PHE A 191 9.06 3.75 8.75
C PHE A 191 8.63 4.61 9.96
N GLN A 192 7.97 5.76 9.74
CA GLN A 192 7.45 6.58 10.83
C GLN A 192 6.20 5.94 11.47
N ASP A 193 6.04 6.14 12.78
CA ASP A 193 4.96 5.56 13.57
C ASP A 193 3.55 5.86 13.03
N ILE A 194 2.63 4.91 13.28
CA ILE A 194 1.25 4.92 12.80
C ILE A 194 0.53 6.25 13.00
N LYS A 195 0.76 6.96 14.11
CA LYS A 195 0.10 8.24 14.40
C LYS A 195 0.36 9.29 13.32
N TYR A 196 1.56 9.32 12.71
CA TYR A 196 1.87 10.28 11.65
C TYR A 196 1.08 9.96 10.37
N GLN A 197 1.05 8.68 9.99
CA GLN A 197 0.37 8.21 8.78
C GLN A 197 -1.13 8.47 8.86
N LEU A 198 -1.78 8.03 9.94
CA LEU A 198 -3.22 8.18 10.12
C LEU A 198 -3.63 9.66 10.28
N TRP A 199 -2.82 10.47 10.98
CA TRP A 199 -3.09 11.90 11.12
C TRP A 199 -3.00 12.64 9.79
N TYR A 200 -1.93 12.42 9.01
CA TYR A 200 -1.78 13.08 7.72
C TYR A 200 -2.86 12.65 6.72
N LEU A 201 -3.16 11.34 6.64
CA LEU A 201 -4.23 10.78 5.80
C LEU A 201 -5.59 11.43 6.08
N LYS A 202 -5.99 11.55 7.36
CA LYS A 202 -7.25 12.21 7.75
C LYS A 202 -7.30 13.68 7.31
N ASN A 203 -6.19 14.41 7.37
CA ASN A 203 -6.13 15.80 6.94
C ASN A 203 -6.15 15.96 5.41
N ILE A 204 -5.44 15.12 4.64
CA ILE A 204 -5.46 15.21 3.16
C ILE A 204 -6.78 14.73 2.55
N LEU A 205 -7.49 13.78 3.17
CA LEU A 205 -8.85 13.41 2.75
C LEU A 205 -9.83 14.58 2.95
N LYS A 206 -9.80 15.21 4.14
CA LYS A 206 -10.56 16.45 4.44
C LYS A 206 -10.21 17.62 3.53
N MET A 207 -9.03 17.60 2.89
CA MET A 207 -8.64 18.60 1.90
C MET A 207 -9.42 18.46 0.58
N ILE A 208 -9.77 17.23 0.18
CA ILE A 208 -10.54 16.94 -1.04
C ILE A 208 -11.91 17.62 -1.02
N ASP A 209 -12.58 17.62 0.14
CA ASP A 209 -13.94 18.17 0.32
C ASP A 209 -14.09 19.63 -0.14
N TYR A 210 -13.01 20.42 -0.05
CA TYR A 210 -12.99 21.83 -0.48
C TYR A 210 -12.00 22.14 -1.61
N ILE A 211 -11.15 21.20 -2.02
CA ILE A 211 -10.30 21.29 -3.22
C ILE A 211 -10.62 20.11 -4.16
N LYS A 212 -11.85 20.02 -4.68
CA LYS A 212 -12.29 18.89 -5.54
C LYS A 212 -11.36 18.59 -6.74
N VAL A 213 -10.68 19.61 -7.28
CA VAL A 213 -9.67 19.47 -8.35
C VAL A 213 -8.49 18.56 -7.96
N LEU A 214 -8.25 18.35 -6.67
CA LEU A 214 -7.21 17.46 -6.16
C LEU A 214 -7.71 16.06 -5.75
N LYS A 215 -9.00 15.73 -5.94
CA LYS A 215 -9.57 14.41 -5.57
C LYS A 215 -8.77 13.26 -6.19
N GLU A 216 -8.68 13.22 -7.51
CA GLU A 216 -7.95 12.20 -8.27
C GLU A 216 -6.46 12.11 -7.88
N PRO A 217 -5.63 13.18 -7.93
CA PRO A 217 -4.21 13.07 -7.62
C PRO A 217 -3.92 12.78 -6.13
N ILE A 218 -4.73 13.26 -5.18
CA ILE A 218 -4.56 12.90 -3.76
C ILE A 218 -4.91 11.43 -3.55
N LEU A 219 -6.00 10.91 -4.14
CA LEU A 219 -6.34 9.49 -4.05
C LEU A 219 -5.28 8.60 -4.70
N SER A 220 -4.74 9.00 -5.85
CA SER A 220 -3.62 8.30 -6.50
C SER A 220 -2.38 8.26 -5.60
N LEU A 221 -2.02 9.39 -4.97
CA LEU A 221 -0.91 9.47 -4.02
C LEU A 221 -1.13 8.60 -2.77
N ILE A 222 -2.36 8.59 -2.22
CA ILE A 222 -2.70 7.75 -1.06
C ILE A 222 -2.54 6.28 -1.41
N VAL A 223 -3.09 5.82 -2.55
CA VAL A 223 -2.97 4.42 -2.97
C VAL A 223 -1.51 4.06 -3.29
N GLU A 224 -0.73 4.97 -3.88
CA GLU A 224 0.71 4.77 -4.10
C GLU A 224 1.50 4.63 -2.78
N LYS A 225 1.08 5.30 -1.70
CA LYS A 225 1.70 5.18 -0.37
C LYS A 225 1.25 3.91 0.36
N ILE A 226 -0.02 3.54 0.26
CA ILE A 226 -0.58 2.32 0.85
C ILE A 226 0.01 1.06 0.21
N ILE A 227 0.07 1.01 -1.13
CA ILE A 227 0.61 -0.17 -1.84
C ILE A 227 2.11 -0.38 -1.57
N LYS A 228 2.84 0.68 -1.23
CA LYS A 228 4.25 0.62 -0.80
C LYS A 228 4.46 0.14 0.64
N ILE A 229 3.39 0.03 1.43
CA ILE A 229 3.41 -0.62 2.76
C ILE A 229 2.94 -2.07 2.60
N ASP A 230 1.85 -2.29 1.85
CA ASP A 230 1.29 -3.60 1.48
C ASP A 230 2.34 -4.54 0.87
N VAL A 231 3.13 -4.05 -0.11
CA VAL A 231 4.22 -4.83 -0.73
C VAL A 231 5.42 -4.98 0.19
N GLU A 232 5.76 -3.97 1.02
CA GLU A 232 6.90 -4.10 1.94
C GLU A 232 6.66 -5.22 2.95
N ILE A 233 5.44 -5.31 3.50
CA ILE A 233 5.05 -6.39 4.43
C ILE A 233 5.21 -7.76 3.78
N GLN A 234 4.98 -7.90 2.46
CA GLN A 234 5.18 -9.17 1.78
C GLN A 234 6.67 -9.48 1.59
N VAL A 235 7.49 -8.50 1.18
CA VAL A 235 8.94 -8.69 1.06
C VAL A 235 9.58 -9.00 2.43
N GLU A 236 9.21 -8.27 3.48
CA GLU A 236 9.68 -8.51 4.85
C GLU A 236 9.26 -9.91 5.34
N ILE A 237 8.06 -10.41 5.01
CA ILE A 237 7.62 -11.79 5.35
C ILE A 237 8.28 -12.86 4.45
N GLU A 238 8.59 -12.56 3.19
CA GLU A 238 9.25 -13.48 2.24
C GLU A 238 10.72 -13.75 2.61
N ASP A 239 11.37 -12.86 3.38
CA ASP A 239 12.75 -12.99 3.87
C ASP A 239 12.85 -13.68 5.27
N MET A 240 11.72 -13.99 5.94
CA MET A 240 11.66 -14.60 7.29
C MET A 240 11.58 -16.15 7.26
N ASP A 241 11.86 -16.81 8.40
CA ASP A 241 11.72 -18.27 8.52
C ASP A 241 10.31 -18.74 8.92
N ASP A 242 9.98 -20.02 8.67
CA ASP A 242 8.65 -20.59 8.93
C ASP A 242 8.18 -20.46 10.40
N GLN A 243 9.11 -20.40 11.36
CA GLN A 243 8.80 -20.26 12.79
C GLN A 243 8.49 -18.81 13.12
N ASP A 244 9.33 -17.87 12.70
CA ASP A 244 9.10 -16.43 12.92
C ASP A 244 7.83 -15.96 12.18
N ILE A 245 7.58 -16.45 10.97
CA ILE A 245 6.31 -16.24 10.23
C ILE A 245 5.12 -16.79 11.03
N THR A 246 5.25 -17.96 11.64
CA THR A 246 4.19 -18.57 12.45
C THR A 246 3.90 -17.74 13.71
N ASP A 247 4.93 -17.22 14.37
CA ASP A 247 4.77 -16.44 15.60
C ASP A 247 4.35 -14.99 15.36
N LEU A 248 4.74 -14.37 14.25
CA LEU A 248 4.09 -13.16 13.75
C LEU A 248 2.60 -13.38 13.49
N GLN A 249 2.22 -14.45 12.80
CA GLN A 249 0.80 -14.76 12.56
C GLN A 249 0.05 -15.01 13.87
N ASN A 250 0.66 -15.70 14.83
CA ASN A 250 0.10 -15.87 16.17
C ASN A 250 -0.14 -14.51 16.85
N LEU A 251 0.85 -13.63 16.83
CA LEU A 251 0.80 -12.34 17.53
C LEU A 251 -0.14 -11.34 16.88
N VAL A 252 -0.14 -11.24 15.55
CA VAL A 252 -0.99 -10.30 14.78
C VAL A 252 -2.45 -10.75 14.76
N PHE A 253 -2.74 -12.07 14.70
CA PHE A 253 -4.09 -12.56 14.45
C PHE A 253 -4.77 -13.31 15.62
N LYS A 254 -4.07 -13.80 16.66
CA LYS A 254 -4.70 -14.59 17.76
C LYS A 254 -5.07 -13.81 19.03
N MET A 255 -4.80 -12.51 19.12
CA MET A 255 -5.06 -11.72 20.34
C MET A 255 -6.54 -11.49 20.73
N GLU A 256 -7.52 -12.09 20.04
CA GLU A 256 -8.95 -12.06 20.40
C GLU A 256 -9.62 -13.45 20.42
N LYS A 257 -8.99 -14.43 21.10
CA LYS A 257 -9.68 -15.68 21.48
C LYS A 257 -9.49 -16.10 22.95
N ASN A 258 -9.33 -15.12 23.84
CA ASN A 258 -9.38 -15.32 25.30
C ASN A 258 -10.69 -14.71 25.86
N ASP A 259 -11.65 -15.58 26.17
CA ASP A 259 -12.70 -15.43 27.19
C ASP A 259 -13.42 -14.07 27.34
N ILE A 260 -14.35 -13.78 26.43
CA ILE A 260 -15.57 -13.04 26.82
C ILE A 260 -16.53 -14.06 27.44
N ASP A 261 -16.60 -14.10 28.78
CA ASP A 261 -17.55 -14.94 29.52
C ASP A 261 -19.00 -14.56 29.13
N GLU A 262 -19.78 -15.55 28.68
CA GLU A 262 -21.07 -15.38 27.99
C GLU A 262 -22.23 -14.92 28.91
N THR A 263 -21.91 -14.41 30.10
CA THR A 263 -22.86 -14.24 31.22
C THR A 263 -23.29 -12.79 31.54
N ASP A 264 -22.65 -11.77 30.95
CA ASP A 264 -22.89 -10.36 31.33
C ASP A 264 -23.72 -9.52 30.31
N LEU A 265 -24.21 -10.14 29.24
CA LEU A 265 -24.89 -9.45 28.13
C LEU A 265 -26.33 -8.96 28.42
N GLU A 266 -27.03 -9.48 29.43
CA GLU A 266 -28.44 -9.12 29.69
C GLU A 266 -28.64 -7.71 30.29
N ASN A 267 -27.60 -7.04 30.79
CA ASN A 267 -27.73 -5.79 31.57
C ASN A 267 -27.43 -4.47 30.82
N LYS A 268 -27.22 -4.49 29.50
CA LYS A 268 -26.96 -3.27 28.70
C LYS A 268 -27.95 -3.01 27.55
N ALA A 269 -29.04 -3.77 27.44
CA ALA A 269 -30.04 -3.63 26.39
C ALA A 269 -31.00 -2.42 26.56
N SER A 270 -30.50 -1.25 26.98
CA SER A 270 -31.34 -0.05 27.18
C SER A 270 -30.62 1.30 27.16
N GLU A 271 -29.87 1.63 26.09
CA GLU A 271 -29.65 3.04 25.68
C GLU A 271 -29.15 3.17 24.23
N GLU A 272 -30.02 2.94 23.24
CA GLU A 272 -29.78 3.43 21.87
C GLU A 272 -29.93 4.97 21.81
N ASN A 273 -29.12 5.61 20.96
CA ASN A 273 -29.13 7.01 20.48
C ASN A 273 -28.01 7.95 20.99
N ASN A 274 -26.76 7.67 20.60
CA ASN A 274 -25.79 8.74 20.27
C ASN A 274 -24.60 8.21 19.43
N SER A 275 -24.70 8.27 18.11
CA SER A 275 -23.59 7.97 17.20
C SER A 275 -22.65 9.18 17.02
N GLN A 276 -21.92 9.53 18.07
CA GLN A 276 -20.85 10.56 18.03
C GLN A 276 -19.64 10.13 18.87
N ASN A 277 -18.45 10.46 18.38
CA ASN A 277 -17.13 10.23 18.99
C ASN A 277 -16.75 8.76 19.28
N ILE A 278 -16.08 8.13 18.31
CA ILE A 278 -15.04 7.12 18.53
C ILE A 278 -13.76 7.67 17.88
N PHE A 279 -12.59 7.38 18.46
CA PHE A 279 -11.33 8.14 18.28
C PHE A 279 -11.39 9.60 18.74
N GLU A 280 -11.50 9.79 20.06
CA GLU A 280 -10.67 10.80 20.70
C GLU A 280 -9.21 10.31 20.61
N ILE A 281 -8.30 11.18 20.16
CA ILE A 281 -6.91 10.81 19.83
C ILE A 281 -5.96 11.07 21.03
N ASP A 282 -6.49 11.70 22.08
CA ASP A 282 -5.73 12.15 23.24
C ASP A 282 -5.39 11.00 24.23
N ASP A 283 -5.95 9.79 24.05
CA ASP A 283 -5.71 8.60 24.90
C ASP A 283 -4.52 7.71 24.45
N LEU A 284 -3.85 8.02 23.34
CA LEU A 284 -2.79 7.16 22.76
C LEU A 284 -1.43 7.18 23.51
N ASP A 285 -1.34 7.77 24.69
CA ASP A 285 -0.06 8.14 25.33
C ASP A 285 0.21 7.42 26.69
N ASN A 286 -0.69 6.54 27.19
CA ASN A 286 -0.54 5.89 28.52
C ASN A 286 -1.14 4.46 28.66
N ASN A 287 -0.90 3.55 27.72
CA ASN A 287 -1.05 2.09 27.96
C ASN A 287 0.31 1.38 27.93
N ASP A 288 1.01 1.42 29.07
CA ASP A 288 2.18 0.59 29.37
C ASP A 288 1.71 -0.82 29.78
N ASP A 289 1.08 -1.53 28.85
CA ASP A 289 0.60 -2.91 29.03
C ASP A 289 1.78 -3.90 28.95
N GLY A 290 2.67 -3.81 29.94
CA GLY A 290 3.93 -4.54 30.03
C GLY A 290 3.80 -6.05 30.29
N PHE A 291 3.26 -6.79 29.32
CA PHE A 291 3.32 -8.25 29.23
C PHE A 291 3.56 -8.69 27.78
N LEU A 292 4.53 -9.58 27.58
CA LEU A 292 4.88 -10.23 26.30
C LEU A 292 5.46 -9.30 25.20
N PHE A 293 6.52 -8.55 25.53
CA PHE A 293 7.34 -7.80 24.54
C PHE A 293 8.84 -8.15 24.57
N ASP A 294 9.32 -8.94 25.53
CA ASP A 294 10.75 -9.28 25.74
C ASP A 294 11.27 -10.42 24.82
N GLU A 295 10.44 -10.92 23.90
CA GLU A 295 10.70 -12.16 23.12
C GLU A 295 10.55 -11.97 21.59
N LEU A 296 10.44 -10.73 21.12
CA LEU A 296 10.39 -10.38 19.68
C LEU A 296 11.73 -9.87 19.17
N THR A 297 12.01 -10.11 17.89
CA THR A 297 13.12 -9.46 17.17
C THR A 297 12.78 -7.99 16.84
N GLU A 298 13.79 -7.20 16.46
CA GLU A 298 13.56 -5.85 15.92
C GLU A 298 12.79 -5.89 14.58
N GLU A 299 12.86 -7.02 13.86
CA GLU A 299 12.26 -7.24 12.54
C GLU A 299 10.77 -7.54 12.67
N ASP A 300 10.37 -8.47 13.57
CA ASP A 300 8.95 -8.75 13.91
C ASP A 300 8.19 -7.46 14.27
N SER A 301 8.83 -6.64 15.11
CA SER A 301 8.28 -5.38 15.63
C SER A 301 8.03 -4.37 14.50
N ASN A 302 8.92 -4.33 13.49
CA ASN A 302 8.73 -3.52 12.29
C ASN A 302 7.60 -4.05 11.40
N VAL A 303 7.56 -5.36 11.10
CA VAL A 303 6.50 -5.97 10.27
C VAL A 303 5.13 -5.74 10.90
N LYS A 304 4.98 -6.02 12.20
CA LYS A 304 3.77 -5.73 12.98
C LYS A 304 3.37 -4.26 12.85
N GLY A 305 4.32 -3.35 13.05
CA GLY A 305 4.12 -1.91 12.91
C GLY A 305 3.72 -1.48 11.50
N MET A 306 4.16 -2.18 10.44
CA MET A 306 3.69 -1.94 9.07
C MET A 306 2.27 -2.45 8.84
N VAL A 307 1.93 -3.64 9.35
CA VAL A 307 0.57 -4.21 9.29
C VAL A 307 -0.45 -3.30 9.97
N GLU A 308 -0.15 -2.81 11.17
CA GLU A 308 -1.02 -1.87 11.90
C GLU A 308 -1.20 -0.54 11.15
N LYS A 309 -0.13 0.00 10.54
CA LYS A 309 -0.23 1.20 9.66
C LYS A 309 -1.17 0.95 8.49
N LEU A 310 -0.99 -0.17 7.78
CA LEU A 310 -1.77 -0.52 6.59
C LEU A 310 -3.26 -0.68 6.92
N ASP A 311 -3.57 -1.44 7.96
CA ASP A 311 -4.92 -1.66 8.48
C ASP A 311 -5.59 -0.34 8.88
N GLY A 312 -4.91 0.50 9.67
CA GLY A 312 -5.40 1.82 10.05
C GLY A 312 -5.67 2.74 8.85
N MET A 313 -4.81 2.71 7.82
CA MET A 313 -4.98 3.52 6.61
C MET A 313 -6.13 3.02 5.73
N LEU A 314 -6.29 1.71 5.56
CA LEU A 314 -7.39 1.11 4.80
C LEU A 314 -8.73 1.30 5.53
N ASN A 315 -8.78 1.15 6.85
CA ASN A 315 -9.94 1.42 7.69
C ASN A 315 -10.48 2.85 7.46
N ILE A 316 -9.60 3.86 7.45
CA ILE A 316 -9.97 5.27 7.16
C ILE A 316 -10.53 5.43 5.74
N LEU A 317 -10.02 4.71 4.75
CA LEU A 317 -10.51 4.78 3.36
C LEU A 317 -11.86 4.07 3.17
N PHE A 318 -12.07 2.91 3.78
CA PHE A 318 -13.39 2.27 3.78
C PHE A 318 -14.42 3.14 4.51
N GLU A 319 -14.06 3.73 5.66
CA GLU A 319 -14.90 4.67 6.39
C GLU A 319 -15.25 5.89 5.52
N TYR A 320 -14.28 6.45 4.78
CA TYR A 320 -14.50 7.53 3.81
C TYR A 320 -15.47 7.11 2.68
N ILE A 321 -15.21 5.99 2.01
CA ILE A 321 -16.06 5.45 0.92
C ILE A 321 -17.49 5.20 1.41
N SER A 322 -17.66 4.69 2.63
CA SER A 322 -18.96 4.38 3.20
C SER A 322 -19.85 5.63 3.32
N LYS A 323 -19.26 6.78 3.65
CA LYS A 323 -19.92 8.07 3.87
C LYS A 323 -20.24 8.85 2.59
N LEU A 324 -19.66 8.49 1.45
CA LEU A 324 -19.90 9.17 0.16
C LEU A 324 -21.37 9.01 -0.29
N SER A 325 -21.91 10.04 -0.96
CA SER A 325 -23.17 9.92 -1.70
C SER A 325 -22.99 9.05 -2.95
N ASN A 326 -24.08 8.57 -3.57
CA ASN A 326 -24.00 7.69 -4.74
C ASN A 326 -23.22 8.35 -5.90
N ASP A 327 -23.55 9.59 -6.25
CA ASP A 327 -22.85 10.39 -7.27
C ASP A 327 -21.35 10.53 -6.97
N GLU A 328 -20.97 10.60 -5.68
CA GLU A 328 -19.56 10.70 -5.25
C GLU A 328 -18.86 9.34 -5.21
N ARG A 329 -19.61 8.23 -5.07
CA ARG A 329 -19.12 6.85 -5.27
C ARG A 329 -18.94 6.52 -6.74
N ASP A 330 -19.77 7.04 -7.64
CA ASP A 330 -19.56 6.94 -9.09
C ASP A 330 -18.24 7.63 -9.49
N GLU A 331 -18.02 8.86 -9.01
CA GLU A 331 -16.75 9.60 -9.20
C GLU A 331 -15.55 8.85 -8.56
N MET A 332 -15.74 8.28 -7.36
CA MET A 332 -14.72 7.47 -6.68
C MET A 332 -14.40 6.19 -7.46
N PHE A 333 -15.40 5.55 -8.07
CA PHE A 333 -15.22 4.31 -8.81
C PHE A 333 -14.36 4.54 -10.04
N GLU A 334 -14.69 5.52 -10.89
CA GLU A 334 -13.90 5.81 -12.11
C GLU A 334 -12.44 6.17 -11.76
N ILE A 335 -12.22 7.00 -10.73
CA ILE A 335 -10.87 7.32 -10.23
C ILE A 335 -10.12 6.06 -9.78
N LEU A 336 -10.75 5.21 -8.96
CA LEU A 336 -10.13 4.00 -8.45
C LEU A 336 -9.93 2.94 -9.55
N MET A 337 -10.76 2.93 -10.60
CA MET A 337 -10.60 2.10 -11.80
C MET A 337 -9.39 2.52 -12.65
N GLU A 338 -9.07 3.81 -12.69
CA GLU A 338 -7.87 4.32 -13.35
C GLU A 338 -6.61 4.03 -12.52
N ILE A 339 -6.66 4.25 -11.19
CA ILE A 339 -5.58 3.88 -10.26
C ILE A 339 -5.33 2.37 -10.28
N PHE A 340 -6.38 1.55 -10.28
CA PHE A 340 -6.26 0.09 -10.35
C PHE A 340 -5.50 -0.35 -11.60
N GLN A 341 -5.82 0.21 -12.77
CA GLN A 341 -5.13 -0.12 -14.03
C GLN A 341 -3.66 0.32 -14.09
N LYS A 342 -3.33 1.46 -13.47
CA LYS A 342 -2.00 2.07 -13.54
C LYS A 342 -1.05 1.62 -12.44
N THR A 343 -1.59 1.26 -11.27
CA THR A 343 -0.81 1.09 -10.04
C THR A 343 -1.05 -0.26 -9.36
N ILE A 344 -2.30 -0.74 -9.24
CA ILE A 344 -2.60 -1.98 -8.49
C ILE A 344 -2.37 -3.22 -9.36
N LEU A 345 -3.00 -3.30 -10.54
CA LEU A 345 -2.89 -4.43 -11.48
C LEU A 345 -1.46 -4.74 -11.97
N PRO A 346 -0.54 -3.77 -12.19
CA PRO A 346 0.84 -4.07 -12.56
C PRO A 346 1.79 -4.30 -11.36
N THR A 347 1.31 -4.17 -10.12
CA THR A 347 2.10 -4.40 -8.90
C THR A 347 1.94 -5.86 -8.46
N HIS A 348 3.07 -6.53 -8.24
CA HIS A 348 3.13 -7.87 -7.64
C HIS A 348 3.10 -7.78 -6.11
N ASN A 349 2.69 -8.87 -5.46
CA ASN A 349 2.74 -9.09 -4.00
C ASN A 349 2.07 -7.98 -3.16
N SER A 350 1.00 -7.36 -3.69
CA SER A 350 0.04 -6.57 -2.92
C SER A 350 -1.13 -7.48 -2.55
N ARG A 351 -1.50 -7.57 -1.26
CA ARG A 351 -2.63 -8.42 -0.79
C ARG A 351 -3.86 -7.61 -0.38
N TYR A 352 -3.69 -6.38 0.11
CA TYR A 352 -4.77 -5.66 0.79
C TYR A 352 -5.29 -4.42 0.03
N THR A 353 -4.44 -3.73 -0.75
CA THR A 353 -4.79 -2.46 -1.42
C THR A 353 -5.97 -2.61 -2.39
N GLN A 354 -6.04 -3.73 -3.11
CA GLN A 354 -7.12 -4.08 -4.04
C GLN A 354 -8.50 -4.20 -3.37
N PHE A 355 -8.57 -4.41 -2.06
CA PHE A 355 -9.87 -4.49 -1.38
C PHE A 355 -10.64 -3.16 -1.39
N LEU A 356 -9.97 -2.03 -1.65
CA LEU A 356 -10.64 -0.75 -1.93
C LEU A 356 -11.62 -0.85 -3.11
N ILE A 357 -11.22 -1.50 -4.22
CA ILE A 357 -12.11 -1.65 -5.39
C ILE A 357 -13.11 -2.80 -5.19
N PHE A 358 -12.76 -3.83 -4.41
CA PHE A 358 -13.70 -4.89 -4.00
C PHE A 358 -14.85 -4.35 -3.14
N TYR A 359 -14.53 -3.56 -2.10
CA TYR A 359 -15.52 -2.92 -1.25
C TYR A 359 -16.41 -1.97 -2.04
N LEU A 360 -15.81 -1.12 -2.89
CA LEU A 360 -16.56 -0.18 -3.72
C LEU A 360 -17.51 -0.90 -4.69
N CYS A 361 -17.10 -2.02 -5.29
CA CYS A 361 -17.96 -2.83 -6.17
C CYS A 361 -19.23 -3.37 -5.47
N SER A 362 -19.23 -3.55 -4.15
CA SER A 362 -20.42 -4.02 -3.42
C SER A 362 -21.62 -3.07 -3.47
N TYR A 363 -21.38 -1.79 -3.76
CA TYR A 363 -22.43 -0.76 -3.84
C TYR A 363 -23.25 -0.78 -5.13
N SER A 364 -22.77 -1.40 -6.21
CA SER A 364 -23.49 -1.39 -7.50
C SER A 364 -23.07 -2.53 -8.43
N PRO A 365 -24.02 -3.28 -9.01
CA PRO A 365 -23.70 -4.27 -10.04
C PRO A 365 -23.14 -3.62 -11.32
N VAL A 366 -23.29 -2.31 -11.52
CA VAL A 366 -22.63 -1.60 -12.62
C VAL A 366 -21.11 -1.57 -12.43
N TYR A 367 -20.64 -1.33 -11.21
CA TYR A 367 -19.22 -1.35 -10.87
C TYR A 367 -18.61 -2.74 -11.09
N VAL A 368 -19.31 -3.80 -10.62
CA VAL A 368 -18.95 -5.20 -10.87
C VAL A 368 -18.79 -5.49 -12.37
N ASN A 369 -19.78 -5.10 -13.17
CA ASN A 369 -19.73 -5.33 -14.62
C ASN A 369 -18.57 -4.55 -15.26
N ASN A 370 -18.37 -3.27 -14.91
CA ASN A 370 -17.28 -2.45 -15.46
C ASN A 370 -15.89 -3.01 -15.09
N PHE A 371 -15.68 -3.38 -13.83
CA PHE A 371 -14.42 -3.93 -13.32
C PHE A 371 -14.07 -5.27 -13.98
N VAL A 372 -15.02 -6.21 -14.01
CA VAL A 372 -14.76 -7.55 -14.58
C VAL A 372 -14.72 -7.50 -16.11
N CYS A 373 -15.45 -6.61 -16.78
CA CYS A 373 -15.30 -6.38 -18.22
C CYS A 373 -13.94 -5.77 -18.58
N LEU A 374 -13.38 -4.86 -17.77
CA LEU A 374 -12.02 -4.37 -17.95
C LEU A 374 -11.03 -5.54 -17.92
N LEU A 375 -11.04 -6.31 -16.84
CA LEU A 375 -10.10 -7.41 -16.65
C LEU A 375 -10.22 -8.44 -17.78
N ALA A 376 -11.46 -8.81 -18.15
CA ALA A 376 -11.71 -9.71 -19.27
C ALA A 376 -11.17 -9.16 -20.60
N GLN A 377 -11.27 -7.84 -20.84
CA GLN A 377 -10.65 -7.20 -21.99
C GLN A 377 -9.12 -7.29 -21.94
N LYS A 378 -8.46 -7.12 -20.78
CA LYS A 378 -7.01 -7.30 -20.64
C LYS A 378 -6.60 -8.74 -20.97
N VAL A 379 -7.30 -9.74 -20.41
CA VAL A 379 -7.03 -11.18 -20.66
C VAL A 379 -7.08 -11.52 -22.14
N ILE A 380 -8.14 -11.15 -22.86
CA ILE A 380 -8.33 -11.59 -24.26
C ILE A 380 -7.54 -10.77 -25.30
N THR A 381 -6.95 -9.64 -24.92
CA THR A 381 -6.28 -8.72 -25.87
C THR A 381 -4.83 -9.10 -26.09
N ALA A 382 -4.52 -9.72 -27.24
CA ALA A 382 -3.19 -10.23 -27.60
C ALA A 382 -2.06 -9.17 -27.74
N SER A 383 -2.32 -7.88 -27.51
CA SER A 383 -1.30 -6.82 -27.40
C SER A 383 -1.01 -6.41 -25.95
N VAL A 384 -1.66 -7.02 -24.96
CA VAL A 384 -1.36 -6.85 -23.53
C VAL A 384 -0.23 -7.82 -23.16
N PRO A 385 0.78 -7.41 -22.36
CA PRO A 385 1.84 -8.30 -21.91
C PRO A 385 1.30 -9.51 -21.13
N SER A 386 1.89 -10.69 -21.34
CA SER A 386 1.42 -11.95 -20.74
C SER A 386 1.29 -11.89 -19.21
N VAL A 387 2.20 -11.22 -18.52
CA VAL A 387 2.15 -10.99 -17.06
C VAL A 387 0.84 -10.30 -16.65
N ILE A 388 0.45 -9.25 -17.37
CA ILE A 388 -0.82 -8.53 -17.12
C ILE A 388 -2.03 -9.37 -17.53
N GLN A 389 -1.92 -10.25 -18.54
CA GLN A 389 -2.99 -11.20 -18.87
C GLN A 389 -3.19 -12.25 -17.77
N VAL A 390 -2.10 -12.83 -17.23
CA VAL A 390 -2.12 -13.79 -16.11
C VAL A 390 -2.68 -13.12 -14.86
N ALA A 391 -2.15 -11.97 -14.46
CA ALA A 391 -2.64 -11.20 -13.31
C ALA A 391 -4.13 -10.85 -13.48
N SER A 392 -4.55 -10.40 -14.66
CA SER A 392 -5.97 -10.12 -14.93
C SER A 392 -6.85 -11.37 -14.82
N SER A 393 -6.34 -12.55 -15.17
CA SER A 393 -7.05 -13.84 -15.00
C SER A 393 -7.23 -14.19 -13.53
N ALA A 394 -6.18 -14.01 -12.71
CA ALA A 394 -6.22 -14.22 -11.26
C ALA A 394 -7.14 -13.21 -10.54
N TYR A 395 -7.11 -11.94 -10.94
CA TYR A 395 -8.04 -10.91 -10.46
C TYR A 395 -9.49 -11.25 -10.79
N ILE A 396 -9.79 -11.76 -12.01
CA ILE A 396 -11.15 -12.23 -12.35
C ILE A 396 -11.54 -13.40 -11.47
N SER A 397 -10.73 -14.45 -11.41
CA SER A 397 -11.11 -15.70 -10.75
C SER A 397 -11.30 -15.51 -9.26
N SER A 398 -10.38 -14.82 -8.60
CA SER A 398 -10.44 -14.51 -7.18
C SER A 398 -11.63 -13.58 -6.86
N PHE A 399 -11.87 -12.54 -7.67
CA PHE A 399 -13.04 -11.66 -7.49
C PHE A 399 -14.37 -12.42 -7.64
N VAL A 400 -14.52 -13.16 -8.74
CA VAL A 400 -15.75 -13.92 -9.05
C VAL A 400 -15.99 -15.05 -8.04
N ALA A 401 -14.93 -15.60 -7.44
CA ALA A 401 -15.00 -16.58 -6.35
C ALA A 401 -15.39 -15.96 -4.99
N ARG A 402 -14.85 -14.79 -4.64
CA ARG A 402 -14.95 -14.23 -3.28
C ARG A 402 -16.00 -13.12 -3.13
N ALA A 403 -16.47 -12.49 -4.20
CA ALA A 403 -17.54 -11.49 -4.17
C ALA A 403 -18.92 -12.12 -3.94
N LYS A 404 -19.41 -12.09 -2.69
CA LYS A 404 -20.71 -12.66 -2.25
C LYS A 404 -21.92 -11.92 -2.83
N TYR A 405 -21.74 -10.65 -3.18
CA TYR A 405 -22.73 -9.77 -3.78
C TYR A 405 -22.82 -9.89 -5.32
N MET A 406 -21.99 -10.72 -5.95
CA MET A 406 -21.97 -10.87 -7.41
C MET A 406 -23.10 -11.76 -7.92
N GLU A 407 -24.00 -11.20 -8.74
CA GLU A 407 -25.09 -11.93 -9.38
C GLU A 407 -24.59 -13.06 -10.30
N VAL A 408 -25.38 -14.15 -10.38
CA VAL A 408 -25.06 -15.35 -11.17
C VAL A 408 -24.97 -15.07 -12.68
N GLY A 409 -25.66 -14.05 -13.20
CA GLY A 409 -25.63 -13.67 -14.62
C GLY A 409 -24.23 -13.25 -15.11
N PRO A 410 -23.60 -12.25 -14.46
CA PRO A 410 -22.19 -11.93 -14.65
C PRO A 410 -21.24 -13.13 -14.47
N VAL A 411 -21.41 -13.96 -13.43
CA VAL A 411 -20.60 -15.19 -13.22
C VAL A 411 -20.66 -16.10 -14.45
N LYS A 412 -21.87 -16.42 -14.93
CA LYS A 412 -22.10 -17.29 -16.09
C LYS A 412 -21.49 -16.70 -17.37
N THR A 413 -21.65 -15.40 -17.57
CA THR A 413 -21.10 -14.67 -18.73
C THR A 413 -19.58 -14.76 -18.81
N ILE A 414 -18.89 -14.59 -17.68
CA ILE A 414 -17.42 -14.61 -17.60
C ILE A 414 -16.88 -16.03 -17.69
N LEU A 415 -17.52 -17.01 -17.03
CA LEU A 415 -17.13 -18.41 -17.13
C LEU A 415 -17.24 -18.93 -18.57
N GLN A 416 -18.30 -18.54 -19.30
CA GLN A 416 -18.46 -18.86 -20.72
C GLN A 416 -17.42 -18.16 -21.60
N LEU A 417 -17.07 -16.90 -21.31
CA LEU A 417 -16.05 -16.15 -22.05
C LEU A 417 -14.66 -16.80 -21.92
N LEU A 418 -14.25 -17.11 -20.70
CA LEU A 418 -12.96 -17.77 -20.41
C LEU A 418 -12.90 -19.17 -21.04
N THR A 419 -13.94 -20.00 -20.85
CA THR A 419 -14.00 -21.35 -21.44
C THR A 419 -13.92 -21.30 -22.96
N LYS A 420 -14.65 -20.39 -23.61
CA LYS A 420 -14.60 -20.21 -25.06
C LYS A 420 -13.22 -19.72 -25.54
N PHE A 421 -12.56 -18.85 -24.78
CA PHE A 421 -11.19 -18.42 -25.10
C PHE A 421 -10.19 -19.59 -25.00
N ALA A 422 -10.24 -20.37 -23.92
CA ALA A 422 -9.39 -21.54 -23.73
C ALA A 422 -9.62 -22.62 -24.81
N LEU A 423 -10.87 -22.88 -25.19
CA LEU A 423 -11.20 -23.82 -26.27
C LEU A 423 -10.63 -23.36 -27.62
N ASN A 424 -10.83 -22.10 -27.98
CA ASN A 424 -10.24 -21.51 -29.19
C ASN A 424 -8.70 -21.57 -29.15
N TYR A 425 -8.09 -21.35 -27.97
CA TYR A 425 -6.65 -21.42 -27.78
C TYR A 425 -6.11 -22.81 -28.09
N VAL A 426 -6.78 -23.86 -27.61
CA VAL A 426 -6.46 -25.26 -27.91
C VAL A 426 -6.57 -25.52 -29.42
N GLU A 427 -7.70 -25.20 -30.04
CA GLU A 427 -7.91 -25.38 -31.49
C GLU A 427 -6.84 -24.67 -32.34
N MET A 428 -6.41 -23.48 -31.93
CA MET A 428 -5.42 -22.68 -32.67
C MET A 428 -3.96 -23.06 -32.40
N ASN A 429 -3.62 -23.68 -31.26
CA ASN A 429 -2.22 -23.87 -30.85
C ASN A 429 -1.81 -25.31 -30.54
N GLU A 430 -2.72 -26.27 -30.35
CA GLU A 430 -2.37 -27.65 -29.95
C GLU A 430 -1.41 -28.34 -30.95
N HIS A 431 -1.49 -27.99 -32.23
CA HIS A 431 -0.58 -28.47 -33.28
C HIS A 431 0.89 -28.04 -33.09
N ARG A 432 1.16 -27.10 -32.17
CA ARG A 432 2.48 -26.57 -31.82
C ARG A 432 3.07 -27.25 -30.59
N VAL A 433 2.25 -27.98 -29.83
CA VAL A 433 2.70 -28.75 -28.66
C VAL A 433 3.47 -29.97 -29.17
N GLY A 434 4.79 -29.95 -28.91
CA GLY A 434 5.70 -31.06 -29.21
C GLY A 434 5.56 -32.21 -28.22
N SER A 435 6.52 -33.14 -28.25
CA SER A 435 6.53 -34.31 -27.36
C SER A 435 6.97 -34.01 -25.92
N VAL A 436 7.40 -32.77 -25.64
CA VAL A 436 7.91 -32.30 -24.34
C VAL A 436 7.17 -31.00 -24.02
N LEU A 437 6.64 -30.87 -22.81
CA LEU A 437 5.79 -29.74 -22.42
C LEU A 437 6.59 -28.61 -21.79
N ASN A 438 6.18 -27.36 -22.06
CA ASN A 438 6.77 -26.16 -21.46
C ASN A 438 5.64 -25.30 -20.84
N PRO A 439 5.40 -25.40 -19.52
CA PRO A 439 4.42 -24.56 -18.82
C PRO A 439 4.62 -23.06 -19.08
N LYS A 440 5.89 -22.61 -18.99
CA LYS A 440 6.31 -21.20 -19.10
C LYS A 440 6.12 -20.62 -20.52
N GLN A 441 5.92 -21.45 -21.54
CA GLN A 441 5.51 -21.01 -22.89
C GLN A 441 4.02 -20.65 -23.00
N TYR A 442 3.17 -21.27 -22.16
CA TYR A 442 1.70 -21.20 -22.30
C TYR A 442 1.00 -20.67 -21.02
N LEU A 443 1.70 -19.91 -20.18
CA LEU A 443 1.21 -19.35 -18.91
C LEU A 443 -0.24 -18.80 -18.98
N VAL A 444 -0.52 -17.96 -19.99
CA VAL A 444 -1.83 -17.33 -20.19
C VAL A 444 -2.95 -18.34 -20.43
N PHE A 445 -2.65 -19.52 -20.99
CA PHE A 445 -3.63 -20.60 -21.12
C PHE A 445 -3.89 -21.28 -19.77
N TYR A 446 -2.84 -21.64 -19.03
CA TYR A 446 -3.00 -22.31 -17.73
C TYR A 446 -3.70 -21.41 -16.70
N SER A 447 -3.31 -20.13 -16.59
CA SER A 447 -3.97 -19.17 -15.69
C SER A 447 -5.45 -18.91 -16.02
N ILE A 448 -5.87 -19.18 -17.27
CA ILE A 448 -7.29 -19.12 -17.69
C ILE A 448 -8.00 -20.43 -17.34
N VAL A 449 -7.35 -21.59 -17.44
CA VAL A 449 -7.94 -22.87 -17.00
C VAL A 449 -8.08 -22.91 -15.47
N GLU A 450 -7.09 -22.42 -14.72
CA GLU A 450 -7.18 -22.23 -13.27
C GLU A 450 -8.30 -21.26 -12.90
N ALA A 451 -8.44 -20.16 -13.65
CA ALA A 451 -9.56 -19.24 -13.45
C ALA A 451 -10.93 -19.91 -13.68
N ILE A 452 -11.07 -20.72 -14.72
CA ILE A 452 -12.29 -21.49 -15.00
C ILE A 452 -12.59 -22.48 -13.85
N ILE A 453 -11.56 -23.21 -13.38
CA ILE A 453 -11.69 -24.20 -12.31
C ILE A 453 -12.06 -23.52 -10.98
N LEU A 454 -11.36 -22.45 -10.58
CA LEU A 454 -11.61 -21.73 -9.32
C LEU A 454 -13.02 -21.10 -9.30
N ILE A 455 -13.45 -20.50 -10.41
CA ILE A 455 -14.82 -19.94 -10.53
C ILE A 455 -15.86 -21.06 -10.41
N PHE A 456 -15.65 -22.20 -11.06
CA PHE A 456 -16.56 -23.33 -10.94
C PHE A 456 -16.60 -23.84 -9.49
N LEU A 457 -15.46 -24.06 -8.85
CA LEU A 457 -15.37 -24.52 -7.45
C LEU A 457 -16.09 -23.59 -6.46
N TYR A 458 -16.00 -22.26 -6.62
CA TYR A 458 -16.64 -21.32 -5.70
C TYR A 458 -18.11 -20.99 -6.06
N ARG A 459 -18.60 -21.36 -7.25
CA ARG A 459 -19.96 -21.05 -7.72
C ARG A 459 -20.77 -22.28 -8.17
N TRP A 460 -20.27 -23.49 -7.98
CA TRP A 460 -20.90 -24.71 -8.53
C TRP A 460 -22.38 -24.83 -8.17
N ARG A 461 -22.76 -24.57 -6.91
CA ARG A 461 -24.16 -24.64 -6.46
C ARG A 461 -25.08 -23.79 -7.35
N SER A 462 -24.75 -22.51 -7.56
CA SER A 462 -25.54 -21.58 -8.39
C SER A 462 -25.34 -21.72 -9.92
N LEU A 463 -24.35 -22.52 -10.35
CA LEU A 463 -24.14 -22.89 -11.75
C LEU A 463 -24.91 -24.17 -12.13
N MET A 464 -25.04 -25.11 -11.21
CA MET A 464 -25.63 -26.44 -11.41
C MET A 464 -27.11 -26.52 -11.03
N GLU A 465 -27.59 -25.61 -10.18
CA GLU A 465 -29.02 -25.49 -9.81
C GLU A 465 -29.87 -25.05 -11.01
N ASN A 466 -30.96 -25.79 -11.26
CA ASN A 466 -32.02 -25.42 -12.20
C ASN A 466 -33.19 -24.75 -11.47
N ASP A 467 -33.81 -23.75 -12.10
CA ASP A 467 -35.00 -23.01 -11.62
C ASP A 467 -36.10 -23.94 -11.06
N GLY A 468 -36.09 -24.18 -9.74
CA GLY A 468 -37.06 -25.01 -9.02
C GLY A 468 -36.90 -26.53 -9.18
N ASN A 469 -35.84 -27.03 -9.83
CA ASN A 469 -35.60 -28.47 -10.08
C ASN A 469 -34.38 -29.05 -9.32
N GLY A 470 -33.63 -28.23 -8.58
CA GLY A 470 -32.46 -28.66 -7.82
C GLY A 470 -31.19 -28.82 -8.68
N ILE A 471 -30.18 -29.48 -8.11
CA ILE A 471 -28.83 -29.64 -8.69
C ILE A 471 -28.87 -30.59 -9.91
N THR A 472 -28.20 -30.20 -10.99
CA THR A 472 -27.94 -31.04 -12.16
C THR A 472 -26.78 -32.00 -11.88
N TYR A 473 -26.93 -33.27 -12.27
CA TYR A 473 -25.86 -34.29 -12.20
C TYR A 473 -25.54 -34.82 -13.61
N GLY A 474 -24.33 -35.34 -13.79
CA GLY A 474 -23.89 -36.03 -15.01
C GLY A 474 -23.68 -35.15 -16.25
N GLN A 475 -23.75 -33.82 -16.12
CA GLN A 475 -23.57 -32.87 -17.24
C GLN A 475 -22.85 -31.61 -16.76
N LEU A 476 -21.94 -31.07 -17.59
CA LEU A 476 -21.36 -29.74 -17.38
C LEU A 476 -22.42 -28.63 -17.55
N PRO A 477 -22.33 -27.52 -16.81
CA PRO A 477 -23.21 -26.37 -17.02
C PRO A 477 -22.95 -25.75 -18.42
N PRO A 478 -23.94 -25.11 -19.05
CA PRO A 478 -23.84 -24.61 -20.44
C PRO A 478 -22.65 -23.67 -20.72
N GLU A 479 -22.17 -22.99 -19.68
CA GLU A 479 -21.02 -22.08 -19.69
C GLU A 479 -19.68 -22.81 -19.84
N LEU A 480 -19.56 -24.04 -19.30
CA LEU A 480 -18.36 -24.88 -19.34
C LEU A 480 -18.29 -25.78 -20.60
N LYS A 481 -19.10 -25.50 -21.62
CA LYS A 481 -19.16 -26.29 -22.85
C LYS A 481 -17.80 -26.31 -23.58
N GLY A 482 -17.18 -27.49 -23.63
CA GLY A 482 -15.87 -27.73 -24.22
C GLY A 482 -14.73 -27.89 -23.21
N LEU A 483 -15.01 -27.82 -21.90
CA LEU A 483 -14.02 -28.08 -20.85
C LEU A 483 -13.44 -29.50 -20.93
N ASP A 484 -14.23 -30.48 -21.35
CA ASP A 484 -13.81 -31.84 -21.70
C ASP A 484 -12.67 -31.85 -22.73
N ARG A 485 -12.81 -31.06 -23.79
CA ARG A 485 -11.82 -30.93 -24.88
C ARG A 485 -10.58 -30.14 -24.46
N ILE A 486 -10.72 -29.20 -23.52
CA ILE A 486 -9.62 -28.43 -22.92
C ILE A 486 -8.78 -29.33 -22.00
N ILE A 487 -9.42 -30.08 -21.10
CA ILE A 487 -8.76 -31.02 -20.17
C ILE A 487 -8.04 -32.12 -20.95
N GLN A 488 -8.68 -32.72 -21.96
CA GLN A 488 -8.09 -33.77 -22.80
C GLN A 488 -7.13 -33.25 -23.89
N SER A 489 -6.74 -31.97 -23.85
CA SER A 489 -5.82 -31.39 -24.84
C SER A 489 -4.36 -31.78 -24.58
N ARG A 490 -3.50 -31.62 -25.59
CA ARG A 490 -2.05 -31.85 -25.42
C ARG A 490 -1.37 -30.89 -24.44
N PHE A 491 -2.02 -29.80 -24.06
CA PHE A 491 -1.55 -28.91 -23.00
C PHE A 491 -1.70 -29.55 -21.61
N ASN A 492 -2.55 -30.56 -21.47
CA ASN A 492 -2.76 -31.35 -20.25
C ASN A 492 -2.84 -30.50 -18.96
N PRO A 493 -3.78 -29.52 -18.88
CA PRO A 493 -3.76 -28.51 -17.83
C PRO A 493 -3.86 -29.09 -16.42
N LEU A 494 -4.53 -30.22 -16.21
CA LEU A 494 -4.65 -30.84 -14.87
C LEU A 494 -3.33 -31.37 -14.29
N VAL A 495 -2.24 -31.42 -15.07
CA VAL A 495 -0.87 -31.74 -14.58
C VAL A 495 -0.01 -30.48 -14.37
N VAL A 496 -0.47 -29.31 -14.84
CA VAL A 496 0.31 -28.06 -14.83
C VAL A 496 -0.30 -27.00 -13.91
N CYS A 497 -1.61 -27.03 -13.72
CA CYS A 497 -2.33 -26.17 -12.78
C CYS A 497 -2.12 -26.61 -11.33
N ASN A 498 -2.28 -25.69 -10.37
CA ASN A 498 -2.09 -25.93 -8.93
C ASN A 498 -2.73 -27.26 -8.45
N ARG A 499 -1.93 -28.07 -7.74
CA ARG A 499 -2.28 -29.44 -7.36
C ARG A 499 -3.55 -29.53 -6.52
N GLY A 500 -3.67 -28.71 -5.47
CA GLY A 500 -4.84 -28.70 -4.57
C GLY A 500 -6.12 -28.26 -5.27
N LEU A 501 -6.02 -27.23 -6.13
CA LEU A 501 -7.12 -26.77 -6.97
C LEU A 501 -7.63 -27.88 -7.90
N VAL A 502 -6.73 -28.67 -8.49
CA VAL A 502 -7.07 -29.82 -9.34
C VAL A 502 -7.70 -30.97 -8.54
N GLU A 503 -7.29 -31.21 -7.29
CA GLU A 503 -7.90 -32.24 -6.45
C GLU A 503 -9.32 -31.88 -6.00
N GLU A 504 -9.57 -30.66 -5.55
CA GLU A 504 -10.93 -30.19 -5.24
C GLU A 504 -11.83 -30.21 -6.49
N PHE A 505 -11.29 -29.87 -7.66
CA PHE A 505 -12.00 -30.02 -8.93
C PHE A 505 -12.36 -31.49 -9.23
N ALA A 506 -11.42 -32.42 -9.01
CA ALA A 506 -11.66 -33.85 -9.21
C ALA A 506 -12.70 -34.43 -8.24
N LYS A 507 -12.66 -34.01 -6.97
CA LYS A 507 -13.65 -34.34 -5.95
C LYS A 507 -15.04 -33.87 -6.39
N LEU A 508 -15.15 -32.61 -6.82
CA LEU A 508 -16.42 -32.01 -7.26
C LEU A 508 -16.97 -32.65 -8.55
N THR A 509 -16.15 -32.83 -9.59
CA THR A 509 -16.65 -33.41 -10.85
C THR A 509 -17.00 -34.89 -10.70
N HIS A 510 -16.42 -35.58 -9.72
CA HIS A 510 -16.81 -36.93 -9.36
C HIS A 510 -18.14 -36.98 -8.59
N SER A 511 -18.33 -36.15 -7.57
CA SER A 511 -19.56 -36.12 -6.76
C SER A 511 -20.79 -35.60 -7.52
N LEU A 512 -20.59 -34.73 -8.53
CA LEU A 512 -21.63 -34.30 -9.47
C LEU A 512 -21.85 -35.29 -10.64
N GLU A 513 -21.21 -36.47 -10.63
CA GLU A 513 -21.21 -37.48 -11.70
C GLU A 513 -20.73 -37.00 -13.09
N ILE A 514 -20.11 -35.80 -13.18
CA ILE A 514 -19.76 -35.15 -14.45
C ILE A 514 -18.59 -35.86 -15.14
N MET A 515 -17.46 -36.05 -14.44
CA MET A 515 -16.25 -36.67 -14.99
C MET A 515 -15.26 -37.10 -13.89
N TYR A 516 -14.54 -38.18 -14.16
CA TYR A 516 -13.48 -38.72 -13.31
C TYR A 516 -12.10 -38.22 -13.80
N CYS A 517 -11.46 -37.35 -13.02
CA CYS A 517 -10.24 -36.64 -13.43
C CYS A 517 -8.92 -37.28 -12.95
N TYR A 518 -8.97 -38.09 -11.88
CA TYR A 518 -7.79 -38.61 -11.16
C TYR A 518 -6.73 -39.26 -12.06
N SER A 519 -7.16 -40.17 -12.94
CA SER A 519 -6.28 -40.87 -13.89
C SER A 519 -5.60 -39.99 -14.94
N ILE A 520 -5.96 -38.69 -15.03
CA ILE A 520 -5.32 -37.72 -15.93
C ILE A 520 -4.08 -37.12 -15.26
N PHE A 521 -4.17 -36.76 -13.98
CA PHE A 521 -3.09 -36.08 -13.26
C PHE A 521 -2.19 -37.00 -12.41
N GLU A 522 -2.67 -38.17 -11.99
CA GLU A 522 -1.85 -39.18 -11.30
C GLU A 522 -0.82 -39.85 -12.23
N ASN A 523 -0.96 -39.67 -13.55
CA ASN A 523 -0.15 -40.30 -14.56
C ASN A 523 1.22 -39.62 -14.73
N LYS A 524 2.21 -39.95 -13.89
CA LYS A 524 3.58 -39.37 -13.88
C LYS A 524 4.42 -39.52 -15.19
N ASN A 525 3.87 -39.96 -16.31
CA ASN A 525 4.59 -40.22 -17.57
C ASN A 525 4.79 -38.97 -18.47
N TYR A 526 5.00 -37.79 -17.89
CA TYR A 526 5.19 -36.54 -18.63
C TYR A 526 6.64 -36.07 -18.58
N SER A 527 7.19 -35.64 -19.72
CA SER A 527 8.48 -34.97 -19.79
C SER A 527 8.29 -33.46 -19.92
N PHE A 528 8.77 -32.74 -18.92
CA PHE A 528 9.00 -31.30 -18.99
C PHE A 528 10.37 -31.00 -19.62
N ILE A 529 10.58 -29.75 -20.05
CA ILE A 529 11.90 -29.32 -20.53
C ILE A 529 12.81 -29.05 -19.33
N LYS A 530 13.47 -30.08 -18.79
CA LYS A 530 14.67 -29.88 -17.97
C LYS A 530 15.66 -29.02 -18.77
N LYS A 531 16.15 -27.92 -18.20
CA LYS A 531 17.25 -27.14 -18.79
C LYS A 531 18.44 -28.07 -18.98
N ALA A 532 19.06 -28.06 -20.15
CA ALA A 532 20.36 -28.71 -20.29
C ALA A 532 21.38 -27.95 -19.44
N LYS A 533 21.86 -28.54 -18.33
CA LYS A 533 22.94 -28.00 -17.47
C LYS A 533 24.06 -27.49 -18.39
N GLY A 534 24.27 -26.17 -18.40
CA GLY A 534 24.98 -25.48 -19.46
C GLY A 534 26.48 -25.78 -19.43
N LYS A 535 26.92 -26.80 -20.19
CA LYS A 535 28.35 -27.15 -20.31
C LYS A 535 29.16 -25.88 -20.57
N SER A 536 30.08 -25.59 -19.65
CA SER A 536 30.87 -24.36 -19.62
C SER A 536 31.76 -24.27 -20.86
N ASN A 537 31.25 -23.61 -21.90
CA ASN A 537 31.96 -23.40 -23.15
C ASN A 537 33.21 -22.54 -22.89
N LYS A 538 34.36 -23.21 -22.72
CA LYS A 538 35.68 -22.57 -22.66
C LYS A 538 35.79 -21.59 -23.84
N LYS A 539 35.99 -20.30 -23.51
CA LYS A 539 35.90 -19.17 -24.45
C LYS A 539 36.58 -19.50 -25.80
N PRO A 540 35.87 -19.49 -26.94
CA PRO A 540 36.52 -19.70 -28.23
C PRO A 540 37.48 -18.53 -28.50
N LYS A 541 38.78 -18.84 -28.62
CA LYS A 541 39.81 -17.84 -28.91
C LYS A 541 39.61 -17.26 -30.32
N ILE A 542 39.00 -16.08 -30.40
CA ILE A 542 38.95 -15.31 -31.66
C ILE A 542 40.38 -14.90 -32.01
N LYS A 543 40.92 -15.47 -33.09
CA LYS A 543 42.10 -14.92 -33.77
C LYS A 543 41.63 -13.81 -34.71
N MET A 544 41.95 -12.57 -34.37
CA MET A 544 41.73 -11.44 -35.27
C MET A 544 42.92 -11.32 -36.23
N HIS A 545 42.65 -11.19 -37.52
CA HIS A 545 43.67 -11.03 -38.56
C HIS A 545 43.84 -9.54 -38.94
N ASP A 546 45.05 -9.25 -39.41
CA ASP A 546 45.59 -8.03 -39.99
C ASP A 546 44.59 -7.00 -40.55
N ILE A 547 44.71 -5.74 -40.10
CA ILE A 547 44.56 -4.52 -40.91
C ILE A 547 45.45 -3.42 -40.29
N LYS A 548 46.06 -2.59 -41.15
CA LYS A 548 47.00 -1.52 -40.77
C LYS A 548 46.27 -0.19 -40.50
N GLY A 549 46.86 0.67 -39.67
CA GLY A 549 46.71 2.12 -39.82
C GLY A 549 47.06 2.94 -38.58
N SER A 550 48.08 3.81 -38.71
CA SER A 550 48.49 4.92 -37.82
C SER A 550 48.90 4.58 -36.37
N ASP A 551 50.11 4.90 -35.90
CA ASP A 551 50.68 6.24 -35.57
C ASP A 551 50.09 6.75 -34.22
N GLU A 552 50.84 7.18 -33.20
CA GLU A 552 52.28 7.47 -33.01
C GLU A 552 52.67 7.38 -31.49
N GLU A 553 53.96 7.13 -31.21
CA GLU A 553 54.82 7.60 -30.09
C GLU A 553 54.49 7.38 -28.57
N GLU A 554 55.57 7.02 -27.82
CA GLU A 554 55.93 7.34 -26.40
C GLU A 554 55.10 6.69 -25.24
N ASP A 555 55.65 6.21 -24.09
CA ASP A 555 57.00 6.35 -23.49
C ASP A 555 57.47 5.14 -22.61
N GLU A 556 58.75 5.25 -22.22
CA GLU A 556 59.70 4.55 -21.31
C GLU A 556 59.24 3.69 -20.08
N GLU A 557 59.99 2.58 -19.86
CA GLU A 557 60.71 2.13 -18.63
C GLU A 557 59.99 1.80 -17.28
N GLU A 558 60.55 1.05 -16.30
CA GLU A 558 61.48 -0.12 -16.20
C GLU A 558 61.42 -0.64 -14.72
N PHE A 559 62.33 -1.54 -14.29
CA PHE A 559 62.55 -2.12 -12.94
C PHE A 559 61.59 -3.28 -12.54
N GLU A 560 62.04 -4.49 -12.12
CA GLU A 560 63.03 -4.92 -11.08
C GLU A 560 62.48 -4.75 -9.64
N ASP A 561 62.78 -5.57 -8.62
CA ASP A 561 63.67 -6.75 -8.46
C ASP A 561 63.12 -8.06 -9.11
N ASP A 562 63.35 -9.35 -8.75
CA ASP A 562 63.80 -10.09 -7.55
C ASP A 562 64.36 -11.51 -7.94
N GLU A 563 64.84 -12.34 -7.00
CA GLU A 563 65.59 -13.63 -7.17
C GLU A 563 64.68 -14.91 -7.08
N ASP A 564 64.92 -16.12 -7.64
CA ASP A 564 66.08 -17.06 -7.77
C ASP A 564 66.58 -17.69 -6.44
N GLU A 565 67.12 -18.91 -6.30
CA GLU A 565 67.13 -20.17 -7.12
C GLU A 565 66.16 -21.23 -6.47
N GLU A 566 66.20 -22.58 -6.50
CA GLU A 566 67.04 -23.69 -7.01
C GLU A 566 66.11 -24.91 -7.38
N ASN A 567 66.42 -26.19 -7.06
CA ASN A 567 65.59 -27.39 -7.36
C ASN A 567 65.73 -28.48 -6.25
N ASP A 568 64.81 -29.47 -6.21
CA ASP A 568 65.09 -30.91 -6.51
C ASP A 568 63.98 -31.88 -6.03
N ASP A 569 63.81 -32.99 -6.76
CA ASP A 569 62.85 -34.09 -6.49
C ASP A 569 63.28 -35.00 -5.32
N TYR A 570 62.31 -35.66 -4.68
CA TYR A 570 62.44 -37.08 -4.29
C TYR A 570 61.06 -37.78 -4.25
N ASP A 571 61.05 -39.05 -4.64
CA ASP A 571 59.85 -39.87 -4.92
C ASP A 571 59.19 -40.50 -3.66
N ASP A 572 57.98 -41.05 -3.90
CA ASP A 572 57.31 -42.20 -3.27
C ASP A 572 57.44 -42.49 -1.76
N ASP A 573 56.28 -42.61 -1.11
CA ASP A 573 55.84 -43.88 -0.50
C ASP A 573 54.30 -43.98 -0.61
N GLU A 574 53.78 -45.18 -0.89
CA GLU A 574 52.34 -45.50 -1.02
C GLU A 574 51.69 -45.79 0.34
N ASP A 575 50.38 -45.55 0.49
CA ASP A 575 49.44 -46.42 1.23
C ASP A 575 47.98 -46.03 0.87
N ASP A 576 47.07 -47.02 0.86
CA ASP A 576 45.67 -46.89 0.41
C ASP A 576 44.73 -46.25 1.45
N ASP A 577 43.58 -45.72 1.01
CA ASP A 577 42.27 -45.85 1.69
C ASP A 577 41.12 -45.67 0.65
N ASP A 578 40.01 -46.40 0.84
CA ASP A 578 39.06 -46.84 -0.20
C ASP A 578 38.21 -45.76 -0.94
N ASP A 579 37.81 -46.09 -2.19
CA ASP A 579 36.78 -45.39 -2.98
C ASP A 579 35.35 -45.74 -2.48
N ASP A 580 34.70 -44.85 -1.70
CA ASP A 580 33.23 -44.86 -1.51
C ASP A 580 32.60 -43.76 -2.39
N GLU A 581 32.20 -44.11 -3.62
CA GLU A 581 31.34 -43.25 -4.47
C GLU A 581 29.89 -43.24 -3.92
N GLU A 582 29.59 -42.35 -2.96
CA GLU A 582 28.19 -42.04 -2.62
C GLU A 582 27.50 -41.36 -3.83
N GLU A 583 26.50 -42.03 -4.42
CA GLU A 583 25.64 -41.43 -5.45
C GLU A 583 24.74 -40.34 -4.82
N GLU A 584 25.23 -39.09 -4.76
CA GLU A 584 24.39 -37.92 -4.48
C GLU A 584 23.25 -37.87 -5.52
N SER A 585 22.01 -38.07 -5.06
CA SER A 585 20.82 -38.04 -5.89
C SER A 585 20.48 -36.61 -6.33
N ASP A 586 20.40 -36.35 -7.65
CA ASP A 586 19.90 -35.11 -8.27
C ASP A 586 18.40 -34.85 -7.92
N GLU A 587 18.04 -34.62 -6.65
CA GLU A 587 16.67 -34.30 -6.22
C GLU A 587 16.32 -32.79 -6.38
N ASP A 588 17.32 -31.89 -6.28
CA ASP A 588 17.18 -30.42 -6.39
C ASP A 588 16.67 -29.89 -7.76
N ASP A 589 16.45 -30.76 -8.75
CA ASP A 589 16.26 -30.42 -10.17
C ASP A 589 14.80 -30.61 -10.64
N GLU A 590 13.83 -30.70 -9.72
CA GLU A 590 12.37 -30.85 -10.00
C GLU A 590 11.61 -29.50 -10.05
N ASP A 591 11.78 -28.63 -9.04
CA ASP A 591 10.96 -27.43 -8.78
C ASP A 591 10.94 -26.38 -9.92
N GLU A 592 12.02 -26.29 -10.71
CA GLU A 592 12.15 -25.26 -11.74
C GLU A 592 11.13 -25.40 -12.91
N ASN A 593 10.28 -26.43 -12.89
CA ASN A 593 9.23 -26.69 -13.89
C ASN A 593 7.85 -26.11 -13.52
N GLU A 594 7.62 -25.77 -12.25
CA GLU A 594 6.33 -25.26 -11.75
C GLU A 594 5.94 -23.92 -12.42
N LEU A 595 4.63 -23.60 -12.38
CA LEU A 595 4.15 -22.25 -12.68
C LEU A 595 4.62 -21.29 -11.57
N PRO A 596 4.89 -19.99 -11.85
CA PRO A 596 5.08 -19.02 -10.79
C PRO A 596 3.85 -18.99 -9.88
N GLU A 597 4.05 -18.98 -8.56
CA GLU A 597 2.96 -18.93 -7.60
C GLU A 597 2.00 -17.78 -7.92
N THR A 598 0.79 -18.13 -8.32
CA THR A 598 -0.19 -17.16 -8.80
C THR A 598 -1.08 -16.75 -7.62
N LEU A 599 -0.46 -16.00 -6.70
CA LEU A 599 -1.08 -15.38 -5.52
C LEU A 599 -2.47 -14.83 -5.87
N LEU A 600 -3.50 -15.27 -5.15
CA LEU A 600 -4.89 -14.94 -5.50
C LEU A 600 -5.26 -13.56 -4.94
N PRO A 601 -5.53 -12.54 -5.77
CA PRO A 601 -5.56 -11.15 -5.27
C PRO A 601 -6.65 -10.82 -4.24
N PHE A 602 -7.67 -11.66 -4.07
CA PHE A 602 -8.68 -11.52 -3.01
C PHE A 602 -8.66 -12.73 -2.06
N GLU A 603 -7.48 -13.17 -1.63
CA GLU A 603 -7.28 -14.04 -0.47
C GLU A 603 -7.98 -13.55 0.82
N PRO A 604 -8.08 -14.36 1.89
CA PRO A 604 -8.80 -13.98 3.10
C PRO A 604 -8.29 -12.65 3.67
N TYR A 605 -9.20 -11.74 4.01
CA TYR A 605 -8.82 -10.41 4.46
C TYR A 605 -8.56 -10.39 5.97
N LEU A 606 -7.28 -10.47 6.37
CA LEU A 606 -6.87 -10.70 7.76
C LEU A 606 -6.66 -9.42 8.60
N LEU A 607 -6.71 -8.21 8.02
CA LEU A 607 -6.40 -6.98 8.75
C LEU A 607 -7.49 -6.62 9.79
N LYS A 608 -7.11 -6.67 11.06
CA LYS A 608 -8.02 -6.74 12.22
C LYS A 608 -9.05 -5.63 12.32
N ASN A 609 -8.67 -4.36 12.14
CA ASN A 609 -9.59 -3.24 12.33
C ASN A 609 -10.50 -3.04 11.11
N SER A 610 -9.99 -3.29 9.91
CA SER A 610 -10.71 -3.04 8.65
C SER A 610 -11.50 -4.24 8.11
N CYS A 611 -11.32 -5.46 8.64
CA CYS A 611 -12.01 -6.67 8.17
C CYS A 611 -13.54 -6.58 8.20
N HIS A 612 -14.11 -5.85 9.17
CA HIS A 612 -15.55 -5.68 9.33
C HIS A 612 -16.25 -5.02 8.12
N PHE A 613 -15.52 -4.29 7.27
CA PHE A 613 -16.03 -3.78 6.00
C PHE A 613 -16.11 -4.85 4.89
N ILE A 614 -15.30 -5.90 4.98
CA ILE A 614 -15.11 -6.92 3.95
C ILE A 614 -15.90 -8.20 4.29
N GLU A 615 -15.82 -8.71 5.52
CA GLU A 615 -16.48 -9.96 5.95
C GLU A 615 -17.97 -10.09 5.53
N PRO A 616 -18.84 -9.07 5.65
CA PRO A 616 -20.25 -9.21 5.29
C PRO A 616 -20.46 -9.45 3.79
N ILE A 617 -19.59 -8.88 2.95
CA ILE A 617 -19.64 -8.87 1.48
C ILE A 617 -18.73 -9.93 0.83
N TYR A 618 -18.02 -10.71 1.64
CA TYR A 618 -17.03 -11.69 1.23
C TYR A 618 -17.56 -13.14 1.35
N GLN A 619 -17.04 -14.03 0.50
CA GLN A 619 -17.35 -15.47 0.53
C GLN A 619 -16.07 -16.25 0.83
N ASN A 620 -16.05 -16.88 2.01
CA ASN A 620 -15.03 -17.86 2.39
C ASN A 620 -15.18 -19.17 1.60
N TRP A 621 -14.12 -19.98 1.59
CA TRP A 621 -14.19 -21.35 1.07
C TRP A 621 -15.12 -22.21 1.93
N THR A 622 -15.81 -23.16 1.29
CA THR A 622 -16.52 -24.25 1.98
C THR A 622 -16.00 -25.56 1.40
N PRO A 623 -15.37 -26.45 2.20
CA PRO A 623 -14.93 -27.75 1.71
C PRO A 623 -16.05 -28.55 1.04
N ILE A 624 -15.69 -29.39 0.07
CA ILE A 624 -16.63 -30.30 -0.58
C ILE A 624 -16.78 -31.54 0.30
N THR A 625 -17.68 -31.48 1.27
CA THR A 625 -18.07 -32.64 2.07
C THR A 625 -18.78 -33.68 1.20
N SER A 626 -18.48 -34.95 1.45
CA SER A 626 -19.17 -36.09 0.86
C SER A 626 -20.26 -36.59 1.82
N GLU A 627 -21.46 -36.79 1.28
CA GLU A 627 -22.66 -37.35 1.94
C GLU A 627 -23.43 -36.41 2.88
N GLU A 628 -24.61 -36.87 3.31
CA GLU A 628 -25.77 -36.07 3.73
C GLU A 628 -25.74 -35.71 5.24
N ASP A 629 -25.31 -34.49 5.61
CA ASP A 629 -25.53 -33.93 6.95
C ASP A 629 -25.66 -32.38 6.91
N ASP A 630 -26.80 -31.88 6.40
CA ASP A 630 -27.22 -30.47 6.53
C ASP A 630 -27.71 -30.15 7.96
N SER A 631 -26.88 -30.40 8.98
CA SER A 631 -27.14 -30.00 10.37
C SER A 631 -25.87 -29.66 11.14
N ASP A 632 -25.75 -28.38 11.50
CA ASP A 632 -25.01 -27.84 12.64
C ASP A 632 -23.53 -28.25 12.79
N VAL A 633 -22.65 -27.70 11.93
CA VAL A 633 -21.20 -27.69 12.13
C VAL A 633 -20.66 -26.25 12.15
N GLU A 634 -20.90 -25.52 13.24
CA GLU A 634 -20.15 -24.32 13.62
C GLU A 634 -19.00 -24.68 14.57
N SER A 635 -17.96 -25.35 14.06
CA SER A 635 -16.65 -25.42 14.70
C SER A 635 -15.53 -25.66 13.68
N ASP A 636 -14.29 -25.31 14.04
CA ASP A 636 -13.04 -25.71 13.38
C ASP A 636 -12.85 -25.24 11.92
N VAL A 637 -13.16 -23.96 11.70
CA VAL A 637 -12.93 -23.24 10.43
C VAL A 637 -11.44 -22.90 10.19
N THR A 638 -10.61 -22.78 11.23
CA THR A 638 -9.22 -22.29 11.12
C THR A 638 -8.28 -23.26 10.42
N ASP A 639 -8.29 -24.53 10.84
CA ASP A 639 -7.17 -25.44 10.57
C ASP A 639 -7.17 -25.96 9.12
N ASN A 640 -8.32 -25.90 8.45
CA ASN A 640 -8.47 -26.23 7.02
C ASN A 640 -8.35 -25.00 6.09
N ILE A 641 -8.27 -23.77 6.62
CA ILE A 641 -8.00 -22.58 5.78
C ILE A 641 -6.53 -22.54 5.36
N LEU A 642 -5.60 -22.91 6.24
CA LEU A 642 -4.16 -23.00 5.93
C LEU A 642 -3.92 -23.77 4.63
N ALA A 643 -4.54 -24.93 4.46
CA ALA A 643 -4.40 -25.81 3.29
C ALA A 643 -4.79 -25.19 1.92
N MET A 644 -5.32 -23.95 1.89
CA MET A 644 -5.55 -23.19 0.64
C MET A 644 -5.00 -21.75 0.65
N SER A 645 -4.35 -21.28 1.72
CA SER A 645 -3.76 -19.93 1.77
C SER A 645 -2.39 -19.82 2.45
N ILE A 646 -1.85 -20.91 3.01
CA ILE A 646 -0.47 -21.03 3.46
C ILE A 646 0.03 -22.43 3.09
N SER A 647 0.82 -22.48 2.02
CA SER A 647 1.77 -23.58 1.83
C SER A 647 2.98 -23.02 1.10
N PRO A 648 4.03 -22.62 1.84
CA PRO A 648 5.38 -22.94 1.42
C PRO A 648 5.44 -24.45 1.10
N MET A 649 6.41 -24.86 0.28
CA MET A 649 6.64 -26.27 0.00
C MET A 649 7.24 -26.98 1.21
N ALA A 650 6.39 -27.51 2.10
CA ALA A 650 6.80 -28.61 2.96
C ALA A 650 7.02 -29.86 2.07
N PRO A 651 8.26 -30.35 1.88
CA PRO A 651 8.50 -31.54 1.09
C PRO A 651 7.76 -32.73 1.69
N PRO A 652 7.29 -33.69 0.88
CA PRO A 652 6.35 -34.71 1.33
C PRO A 652 6.93 -35.57 2.46
N ALA A 653 6.36 -35.43 3.67
CA ALA A 653 6.80 -36.11 4.87
C ALA A 653 6.69 -37.65 4.73
N PHE A 654 7.78 -38.28 4.28
CA PHE A 654 7.89 -39.74 4.14
C PHE A 654 7.87 -40.40 5.53
N ASN A 655 6.67 -40.79 5.97
CA ASN A 655 6.43 -41.53 7.21
C ASN A 655 7.01 -42.97 7.14
N TRP A 656 8.32 -43.11 7.31
CA TRP A 656 9.00 -44.41 7.49
C TRP A 656 8.79 -44.96 8.91
N ILE A 657 7.56 -45.37 9.22
CA ILE A 657 7.28 -46.15 10.43
C ILE A 657 7.75 -47.60 10.22
N ASN A 658 9.00 -47.84 10.65
CA ASN A 658 9.60 -49.10 11.13
C ASN A 658 8.91 -50.43 10.77
N ASN A 659 9.55 -51.21 9.89
CA ASN A 659 9.62 -52.68 9.88
C ASN A 659 10.86 -53.07 9.05
N TYR A 660 11.73 -54.03 9.39
CA TYR A 660 11.72 -55.03 10.48
C TYR A 660 13.20 -55.37 10.88
N PRO A 661 13.58 -56.44 11.65
CA PRO A 661 14.64 -56.30 12.65
C PRO A 661 15.90 -57.19 12.48
N ALA A 662 16.87 -56.92 13.37
CA ALA A 662 17.97 -57.77 13.85
C ALA A 662 19.24 -57.90 12.98
#